data_AF-A0AB34G3E0-F1
#
_entry.id   AF-A0AB34G3E0-F1
#
_cell.length_a   1.000
_cell.length_b   1.000
_cell.length_c   1.000
_cell.angle_alpha   90.00
_cell.angle_beta   90.00
_cell.angle_gamma   90.00
#
_symmetry.space_group_name_H-M   'P 1'
#
loop_
_entity.id
_entity.type
_entity.pdbx_description
1 polymer ?
#
loop_
_entity_poly.entity_id
_entity_poly.type
_entity_poly.pdbx_seq_one_letter_code
_entity_poly.pdbx_strand_id
1 'polypeptide(L)'
;MSAPAKEGAAVQNGHQITTTSELSSKQRVNQQQQLSSEILQVERRDYLDLVPENCERKHSMDGFDEAYTDIVDYIVRCTHRIWDERDIGLIYTHYTHNCVLYGTISTIYDRESIVRDTIQRLVSFPERRGMATHVLWNGDDKNGFYTSHLVTGSGRHTQYGHFGPPTGRTFVSRTIADCMIYKNRIYREWVVADNMAIVKQLGLDPHALAHDAAKALFDKGMEAIDIGENRRIIGQSHPGEEGDEIDTSIANNDIEALTLRWLHDMWNRRMFGQVEKRYADNALYHGPNMTELYGRAAVLHQHLGLLGSIPDAAYMPQHICSNPCEEGGVKVAVRWVIEGHHLGYGLLSEMGKPTGLRVQVVGISHYHYKNGRVVDEWNVYDELSLLTQITTFEAMPSSPDRISGEMAAMETGPSKASESRSHGTKQVDVVEKDATLPLEELTLFERKAALINIEIDKIGMGRYQWYIWLLCGFGYFLDLTWAQGVGLMATAVYQEMGVPTERQGLLSTCANAGLAIGAFFIGVITDIIGRKWAFNITCLVTSVFGMLLAASGQNYEAVCGIYFLACIGLGGNIPIDATIAIEFLPSTHRNLVSLMSMWQPVGVVVASAIAYGTAAKYRCDTTLPSCKNVHAGEACCAASTNMGWRYLMIVIGAMTLTVFFARYLIFRFYESPKFLLSKGREQAAIDVLCKIAKFNNVAAPTLTVEDFQRVEREARGVSDASPPQNAKGVILGAIQELGFLRELFSKKTESITFVLLALGYMGDYWSFNLAGYFLPIVLLQNNVDSGATTVTETYRQYIYIYLPGILGAVLALFSVQLPLIGRKWSLVISAALQGLSMSLYTQVHSTAGYVGLNALEYIMQSRICVEKRTARDAAIPEQWRLKSGQVDDSRLNVMHVPYECGIMTRRELAITEEDVTTLVQKVLERQYSSYEVRHY
;
A
#
# COMPACT_ATOMS: atom_id res chain seq x y z
N MET A 1 40.09 63.07 -27.96
CA MET A 1 41.46 62.63 -28.30
C MET A 1 41.98 61.86 -27.09
N SER A 2 42.55 60.66 -27.18
CA SER A 2 42.77 59.79 -28.35
C SER A 2 43.16 58.38 -27.87
N ALA A 3 42.55 57.34 -28.43
CA ALA A 3 43.18 56.01 -28.54
C ALA A 3 44.45 56.16 -29.44
N PRO A 4 45.46 55.25 -29.45
CA PRO A 4 45.27 53.78 -29.42
C PRO A 4 46.39 52.93 -28.77
N ALA A 5 46.20 51.61 -28.77
CA ALA A 5 47.26 50.63 -29.10
C ALA A 5 46.63 49.28 -29.52
N LYS A 6 47.09 48.71 -30.64
CA LYS A 6 46.77 47.36 -31.15
C LYS A 6 48.02 46.82 -31.88
N GLU A 7 48.05 45.50 -32.12
CA GLU A 7 49.16 44.64 -32.65
C GLU A 7 50.02 44.00 -31.52
N GLY A 8 50.54 42.77 -31.58
CA GLY A 8 50.40 41.65 -32.54
C GLY A 8 51.63 40.70 -32.47
N ALA A 9 51.60 39.39 -32.76
CA ALA A 9 50.52 38.40 -32.91
C ALA A 9 51.14 36.95 -32.86
N ALA A 10 50.39 35.90 -32.48
CA ALA A 10 50.83 34.49 -32.54
C ALA A 10 49.65 33.51 -32.74
N VAL A 11 49.92 32.31 -33.29
CA VAL A 11 48.96 31.54 -34.12
C VAL A 11 48.71 30.10 -33.62
N GLN A 12 47.43 29.70 -33.67
CA GLN A 12 46.80 28.35 -33.78
C GLN A 12 47.42 27.10 -33.11
N ASN A 13 46.61 26.43 -32.29
CA ASN A 13 46.18 25.01 -32.36
C ASN A 13 45.77 24.54 -30.93
N GLY A 14 44.65 23.88 -30.65
CA GLY A 14 43.55 23.45 -31.52
C GLY A 14 43.00 22.10 -31.08
N HIS A 15 42.00 22.07 -30.19
CA HIS A 15 41.05 20.95 -30.00
C HIS A 15 39.79 21.43 -29.26
N GLN A 16 38.70 21.64 -29.99
CA GLN A 16 37.36 21.68 -29.39
C GLN A 16 36.88 20.23 -29.25
N ILE A 17 36.46 19.82 -28.06
CA ILE A 17 35.62 18.62 -27.88
C ILE A 17 34.17 19.10 -27.80
N THR A 18 33.60 19.41 -28.96
CA THR A 18 32.17 19.69 -29.09
C THR A 18 31.43 18.35 -29.08
N THR A 19 30.78 18.02 -27.97
CA THR A 19 30.06 16.74 -27.83
C THR A 19 28.91 16.63 -28.81
N THR A 20 28.84 15.50 -29.53
CA THR A 20 27.88 15.22 -30.62
C THR A 20 26.41 15.31 -30.21
N SER A 21 26.07 15.21 -28.91
CA SER A 21 24.71 15.36 -28.40
C SER A 21 24.18 16.79 -28.49
N GLU A 22 25.00 17.83 -28.25
CA GLU A 22 24.56 19.23 -28.33
C GLU A 22 24.30 19.69 -29.77
N LEU A 23 25.02 19.12 -30.73
CA LEU A 23 24.77 19.31 -32.16
C LEU A 23 23.47 18.60 -32.57
N SER A 24 23.23 17.38 -32.09
CA SER A 24 21.98 16.65 -32.34
C SER A 24 20.75 17.35 -31.73
N SER A 25 20.83 17.91 -30.53
CA SER A 25 19.69 18.58 -29.89
C SER A 25 19.33 19.88 -30.60
N LYS A 26 20.33 20.71 -30.92
CA LYS A 26 20.14 21.95 -31.69
C LYS A 26 19.62 21.68 -33.11
N GLN A 27 20.05 20.58 -33.76
CA GLN A 27 19.51 20.17 -35.05
C GLN A 27 18.03 19.74 -34.96
N ARG A 28 17.63 18.95 -33.95
CA ARG A 28 16.22 18.58 -33.74
C ARG A 28 15.34 19.80 -33.44
N VAL A 29 15.79 20.72 -32.58
CA VAL A 29 15.06 21.95 -32.26
C VAL A 29 14.86 22.84 -33.50
N ASN A 30 15.90 23.04 -34.31
CA ASN A 30 15.77 23.78 -35.57
C ASN A 30 14.82 23.08 -36.56
N GLN A 31 14.94 21.75 -36.71
CA GLN A 31 14.09 20.97 -37.62
C GLN A 31 12.61 21.00 -37.20
N GLN A 32 12.34 20.96 -35.89
CA GLN A 32 10.99 21.02 -35.35
C GLN A 32 10.39 22.43 -35.42
N GLN A 33 11.17 23.49 -35.17
CA GLN A 33 10.73 24.87 -35.42
C GLN A 33 10.38 25.07 -36.90
N GLN A 34 11.18 24.51 -37.81
CA GLN A 34 10.92 24.59 -39.26
C GLN A 34 9.63 23.83 -39.66
N LEU A 35 9.48 22.56 -39.26
CA LEU A 35 8.24 21.78 -39.48
C LEU A 35 6.99 22.48 -38.94
N SER A 36 7.06 23.01 -37.71
CA SER A 36 5.94 23.69 -37.06
C SER A 36 5.53 25.01 -37.73
N SER A 37 6.36 25.57 -38.61
CA SER A 37 6.04 26.76 -39.42
C SER A 37 5.34 26.44 -40.76
N GLU A 38 5.34 25.18 -41.19
CA GLU A 38 4.71 24.72 -42.42
C GLU A 38 3.31 24.11 -42.16
N ILE A 39 3.13 23.49 -40.99
CA ILE A 39 1.91 22.81 -40.51
C ILE A 39 0.81 23.81 -40.13
N LEU A 40 -0.46 23.43 -40.37
CA LEU A 40 -1.61 24.31 -40.12
C LEU A 40 -1.76 24.65 -38.63
N GLN A 41 -2.21 25.89 -38.36
CA GLN A 41 -2.51 26.42 -37.04
C GLN A 41 -3.97 26.90 -36.99
N VAL A 42 -4.64 26.75 -35.86
CA VAL A 42 -6.12 26.85 -35.74
C VAL A 42 -6.61 28.30 -35.62
N GLU A 43 -5.78 29.18 -35.07
CA GLU A 43 -6.15 30.50 -34.54
C GLU A 43 -6.91 31.44 -35.50
N ARG A 44 -6.73 31.28 -36.80
CA ARG A 44 -7.19 32.23 -37.83
C ARG A 44 -7.86 31.55 -39.03
N ARG A 45 -8.28 30.30 -38.85
CA ARG A 45 -8.77 29.45 -39.92
C ARG A 45 -10.13 28.86 -39.55
N ASP A 46 -11.07 28.94 -40.48
CA ASP A 46 -12.32 28.20 -40.34
C ASP A 46 -12.06 26.69 -40.61
N TYR A 47 -13.03 25.84 -40.25
CA TYR A 47 -12.91 24.38 -40.43
C TYR A 47 -12.44 23.98 -41.83
N LEU A 48 -13.01 24.59 -42.89
CA LEU A 48 -12.67 24.29 -44.29
C LEU A 48 -11.22 24.61 -44.65
N ASP A 49 -10.60 25.60 -44.00
CA ASP A 49 -9.18 25.97 -44.21
C ASP A 49 -8.23 25.04 -43.43
N LEU A 50 -8.74 24.36 -42.40
CA LEU A 50 -8.00 23.39 -41.56
C LEU A 50 -8.06 21.96 -42.11
N VAL A 51 -9.10 21.64 -42.88
CA VAL A 51 -9.36 20.28 -43.38
C VAL A 51 -9.44 20.21 -44.92
N PRO A 52 -8.46 20.78 -45.67
CA PRO A 52 -8.55 20.91 -47.11
C PRO A 52 -8.73 19.55 -47.81
N GLU A 53 -9.57 19.52 -48.84
CA GLU A 53 -9.73 18.36 -49.70
C GLU A 53 -8.68 18.39 -50.82
N ASN A 54 -7.84 17.35 -50.90
CA ASN A 54 -6.75 17.20 -51.90
C ASN A 54 -5.54 18.13 -51.72
N CYS A 55 -5.14 18.46 -50.49
CA CYS A 55 -3.81 19.06 -50.24
C CYS A 55 -2.72 17.98 -50.12
N GLU A 56 -1.48 18.30 -50.48
CA GLU A 56 -0.34 17.41 -50.23
C GLU A 56 -0.01 17.35 -48.74
N ARG A 57 0.54 16.20 -48.29
CA ARG A 57 0.95 16.03 -46.89
C ARG A 57 2.10 16.96 -46.53
N LYS A 58 1.93 17.75 -45.47
CA LYS A 58 2.89 18.77 -45.05
C LYS A 58 4.06 18.20 -44.24
N HIS A 59 3.88 17.03 -43.65
CA HIS A 59 4.93 16.28 -42.96
C HIS A 59 4.67 14.77 -43.07
N SER A 60 5.61 13.95 -42.57
CA SER A 60 5.47 12.50 -42.62
C SER A 60 4.30 12.04 -41.72
N MET A 61 3.39 11.27 -42.31
CA MET A 61 2.15 10.76 -41.70
C MET A 61 1.98 9.27 -42.05
N ASP A 62 3.05 8.49 -41.91
CA ASP A 62 3.08 7.06 -42.21
C ASP A 62 2.15 6.27 -41.28
N GLY A 63 1.37 5.37 -41.86
CA GLY A 63 0.30 4.65 -41.15
C GLY A 63 -0.91 5.49 -40.73
N PHE A 64 -1.04 6.76 -41.15
CA PHE A 64 -2.28 7.54 -41.09
C PHE A 64 -3.04 7.45 -42.41
N ASP A 65 -4.37 7.62 -42.38
CA ASP A 65 -5.21 7.58 -43.58
C ASP A 65 -4.83 8.69 -44.58
N GLU A 66 -5.01 8.43 -45.88
CA GLU A 66 -4.64 9.36 -46.97
C GLU A 66 -5.37 10.71 -46.90
N ALA A 67 -6.52 10.77 -46.23
CA ALA A 67 -7.30 11.98 -46.02
C ALA A 67 -6.64 13.02 -45.08
N TYR A 68 -5.58 12.65 -44.36
CA TYR A 68 -4.90 13.53 -43.40
C TYR A 68 -3.62 14.15 -43.99
N THR A 69 -3.60 15.49 -44.00
CA THR A 69 -2.54 16.31 -44.58
C THR A 69 -1.44 16.65 -43.56
N ASP A 70 -1.82 16.91 -42.32
CA ASP A 70 -0.94 17.03 -41.16
C ASP A 70 -1.63 16.58 -39.85
N ILE A 71 -0.94 16.68 -38.72
CA ILE A 71 -1.45 16.22 -37.42
C ILE A 71 -2.56 17.13 -36.84
N VAL A 72 -2.63 18.39 -37.28
CA VAL A 72 -3.68 19.34 -36.89
C VAL A 72 -4.94 19.07 -37.69
N ASP A 73 -4.83 18.83 -38.99
CA ASP A 73 -5.91 18.28 -39.82
C ASP A 73 -6.45 16.97 -39.24
N TYR A 74 -5.58 16.02 -38.86
CA TYR A 74 -5.99 14.77 -38.21
C TYR A 74 -6.89 15.02 -36.99
N ILE A 75 -6.46 15.86 -36.03
CA ILE A 75 -7.26 16.15 -34.84
C ILE A 75 -8.55 16.89 -35.19
N VAL A 76 -8.47 17.96 -35.99
CA VAL A 76 -9.64 18.81 -36.30
C VAL A 76 -10.69 18.01 -37.09
N ARG A 77 -10.28 17.29 -38.13
CA ARG A 77 -11.17 16.49 -38.98
C ARG A 77 -11.72 15.26 -38.25
N CYS A 78 -10.89 14.53 -37.50
CA CYS A 78 -11.38 13.36 -36.73
C CYS A 78 -12.41 13.78 -35.67
N THR A 79 -12.10 14.82 -34.89
CA THR A 79 -12.99 15.36 -33.86
C THR A 79 -14.29 15.90 -34.46
N HIS A 80 -14.24 16.66 -35.57
CA HIS A 80 -15.44 17.14 -36.25
C HIS A 80 -16.30 15.98 -36.78
N ARG A 81 -15.69 14.96 -37.41
CA ARG A 81 -16.47 13.82 -37.92
C ARG A 81 -17.16 13.04 -36.80
N ILE A 82 -16.44 12.70 -35.73
CA ILE A 82 -17.00 11.96 -34.58
C ILE A 82 -18.09 12.78 -33.85
N TRP A 83 -17.80 14.02 -33.50
CA TRP A 83 -18.66 14.83 -32.62
C TRP A 83 -19.69 15.68 -33.35
N ASP A 84 -19.34 16.26 -34.50
CA ASP A 84 -20.14 17.23 -35.23
C ASP A 84 -20.92 16.60 -36.40
N GLU A 85 -20.34 15.64 -37.14
CA GLU A 85 -21.05 14.86 -38.18
C GLU A 85 -21.74 13.59 -37.63
N ARG A 86 -21.43 13.21 -36.38
CA ARG A 86 -21.96 12.04 -35.67
C ARG A 86 -21.46 10.68 -36.23
N ASP A 87 -20.31 10.67 -36.90
CA ASP A 87 -19.60 9.45 -37.38
C ASP A 87 -18.92 8.70 -36.19
N ILE A 88 -19.68 8.36 -35.15
CA ILE A 88 -19.19 7.73 -33.90
C ILE A 88 -18.44 6.40 -34.19
N GLY A 89 -18.80 5.71 -35.27
CA GLY A 89 -18.12 4.49 -35.72
C GLY A 89 -16.64 4.69 -36.06
N LEU A 90 -16.18 5.92 -36.34
CA LEU A 90 -14.76 6.23 -36.53
C LEU A 90 -13.92 5.98 -35.28
N ILE A 91 -14.51 5.90 -34.08
CA ILE A 91 -13.79 5.50 -32.86
C ILE A 91 -13.16 4.09 -33.05
N TYR A 92 -13.79 3.19 -33.80
CA TYR A 92 -13.22 1.85 -34.07
C TYR A 92 -11.96 1.88 -34.96
N THR A 93 -11.80 2.90 -35.79
CA THR A 93 -10.60 3.10 -36.62
C THR A 93 -9.57 4.02 -35.96
N HIS A 94 -10.01 4.99 -35.16
CA HIS A 94 -9.17 6.05 -34.57
C HIS A 94 -8.76 5.81 -33.11
N TYR A 95 -9.32 4.81 -32.43
CA TYR A 95 -8.91 4.44 -31.08
C TYR A 95 -8.40 2.99 -31.05
N THR A 96 -7.43 2.67 -30.20
CA THR A 96 -7.06 1.27 -29.91
C THR A 96 -8.18 0.60 -29.11
N HIS A 97 -8.24 -0.74 -29.12
CA HIS A 97 -9.30 -1.47 -28.40
C HIS A 97 -9.25 -1.23 -26.88
N ASN A 98 -8.04 -1.18 -26.34
CA ASN A 98 -7.66 -0.95 -24.95
C ASN A 98 -7.26 0.52 -24.68
N CYS A 99 -7.81 1.49 -25.43
CA CYS A 99 -7.48 2.89 -25.22
C CYS A 99 -7.86 3.33 -23.81
N VAL A 100 -6.94 3.99 -23.10
CA VAL A 100 -7.18 4.52 -21.75
C VAL A 100 -7.48 6.01 -21.85
N LEU A 101 -8.68 6.40 -21.43
CA LEU A 101 -9.15 7.80 -21.39
C LEU A 101 -9.28 8.23 -19.93
N TYR A 102 -8.41 9.15 -19.52
CA TYR A 102 -8.39 9.76 -18.19
C TYR A 102 -9.32 10.99 -18.17
N GLY A 103 -10.53 10.83 -17.64
CA GLY A 103 -11.44 11.93 -17.36
C GLY A 103 -11.20 12.54 -15.98
N THR A 104 -11.80 13.71 -15.72
CA THR A 104 -11.65 14.44 -14.44
C THR A 104 -12.27 13.70 -13.23
N ILE A 105 -13.30 12.87 -13.45
CA ILE A 105 -14.04 12.15 -12.39
C ILE A 105 -13.78 10.63 -12.42
N SER A 106 -13.49 10.06 -13.60
CA SER A 106 -13.27 8.62 -13.76
C SER A 106 -12.44 8.30 -14.99
N THR A 107 -11.78 7.14 -15.00
CA THR A 107 -10.98 6.64 -16.13
C THR A 107 -11.73 5.53 -16.86
N ILE A 108 -11.68 5.56 -18.20
CA ILE A 108 -12.23 4.55 -19.10
C ILE A 108 -11.05 3.73 -19.66
N TYR A 109 -11.20 2.40 -19.73
CA TYR A 109 -10.11 1.47 -20.08
C TYR A 109 -10.33 0.71 -21.41
N ASP A 110 -11.42 1.01 -22.13
CA ASP A 110 -11.78 0.34 -23.37
C ASP A 110 -12.56 1.27 -24.32
N ARG A 111 -12.41 1.05 -25.63
CA ARG A 111 -13.09 1.88 -26.64
C ARG A 111 -14.61 1.71 -26.69
N GLU A 112 -15.16 0.58 -26.26
CA GLU A 112 -16.61 0.33 -26.32
C GLU A 112 -17.34 1.20 -25.29
N SER A 113 -16.69 1.45 -24.15
CA SER A 113 -17.08 2.45 -23.16
C SER A 113 -16.91 3.88 -23.67
N ILE A 114 -15.86 4.20 -24.44
CA ILE A 114 -15.70 5.52 -25.10
C ILE A 114 -16.82 5.77 -26.12
N VAL A 115 -17.13 4.79 -26.97
CA VAL A 115 -18.29 4.84 -27.91
C VAL A 115 -19.58 5.10 -27.14
N ARG A 116 -19.78 4.40 -26.02
CA ARG A 116 -20.97 4.54 -25.18
C ARG A 116 -21.09 5.92 -24.54
N ASP A 117 -20.03 6.46 -23.94
CA ASP A 117 -20.06 7.81 -23.35
C ASP A 117 -20.30 8.87 -24.45
N THR A 118 -19.63 8.72 -25.60
CA THR A 118 -19.82 9.61 -26.77
C THR A 118 -21.29 9.63 -27.22
N ILE A 119 -21.91 8.46 -27.41
CA ILE A 119 -23.36 8.35 -27.72
C ILE A 119 -24.19 9.05 -26.64
N GLN A 120 -23.94 8.77 -25.36
CA GLN A 120 -24.71 9.33 -24.26
C GLN A 120 -24.57 10.86 -24.13
N ARG A 121 -23.37 11.40 -24.40
CA ARG A 121 -23.10 12.84 -24.41
C ARG A 121 -23.80 13.53 -25.58
N LEU A 122 -23.80 12.90 -26.76
CA LEU A 122 -24.51 13.38 -27.96
C LEU A 122 -26.03 13.27 -27.83
N VAL A 123 -26.55 12.26 -27.12
CA VAL A 123 -27.97 12.18 -26.75
C VAL A 123 -28.33 13.30 -25.76
N SER A 124 -27.49 13.54 -24.74
CA SER A 124 -27.72 14.62 -23.75
C SER A 124 -27.71 16.01 -24.40
N PHE A 125 -26.87 16.21 -25.41
CA PHE A 125 -26.70 17.49 -26.13
C PHE A 125 -26.74 17.29 -27.66
N PRO A 126 -27.92 17.04 -28.27
CA PRO A 126 -28.01 16.75 -29.71
C PRO A 126 -27.56 17.91 -30.59
N GLU A 127 -27.71 19.14 -30.09
CA GLU A 127 -27.30 20.38 -30.75
C GLU A 127 -25.85 20.77 -30.47
N ARG A 128 -25.05 19.92 -29.78
CA ARG A 128 -23.64 20.22 -29.46
C ARG A 128 -22.83 20.45 -30.73
N ARG A 129 -21.96 21.46 -30.65
CA ARG A 129 -20.90 21.82 -31.59
C ARG A 129 -19.58 22.01 -30.86
N GLY A 130 -18.48 21.54 -31.44
CA GLY A 130 -17.12 21.74 -30.92
C GLY A 130 -16.28 22.61 -31.84
N MET A 131 -15.84 23.78 -31.38
CA MET A 131 -14.92 24.64 -32.12
C MET A 131 -13.49 24.45 -31.61
N ALA A 132 -12.63 23.85 -32.43
CA ALA A 132 -11.20 23.83 -32.14
C ALA A 132 -10.69 25.27 -32.00
N THR A 133 -9.92 25.54 -30.95
CA THR A 133 -9.35 26.85 -30.64
C THR A 133 -7.82 26.81 -30.75
N HIS A 134 -7.21 25.75 -30.22
CA HIS A 134 -5.77 25.45 -30.37
C HIS A 134 -5.57 23.96 -30.62
N VAL A 135 -4.55 23.59 -31.40
CA VAL A 135 -3.98 22.24 -31.43
C VAL A 135 -2.46 22.37 -31.32
N LEU A 136 -1.93 22.21 -30.11
CA LEU A 136 -0.49 22.19 -29.86
C LEU A 136 0.00 20.74 -29.93
N TRP A 137 1.21 20.49 -30.41
CA TRP A 137 1.67 19.13 -30.69
C TRP A 137 3.20 18.97 -30.66
N ASN A 138 3.63 17.74 -30.44
CA ASN A 138 5.03 17.29 -30.44
C ASN A 138 5.10 15.85 -31.01
N GLY A 139 6.29 15.36 -31.32
CA GLY A 139 6.51 14.01 -31.84
C GLY A 139 6.50 13.90 -33.36
N ASP A 140 6.47 12.67 -33.85
CA ASP A 140 6.53 12.32 -35.28
C ASP A 140 5.78 11.00 -35.56
N ASP A 141 5.61 10.65 -36.83
CA ASP A 141 4.89 9.43 -37.24
C ASP A 141 5.62 8.10 -36.91
N LYS A 142 6.90 8.15 -36.51
CA LYS A 142 7.71 6.95 -36.20
C LYS A 142 7.72 6.63 -34.70
N ASN A 143 7.75 7.67 -33.86
CA ASN A 143 7.76 7.59 -32.40
C ASN A 143 6.37 7.78 -31.80
N GLY A 144 5.43 8.37 -32.54
CA GLY A 144 4.11 8.78 -32.07
C GLY A 144 3.99 10.30 -31.94
N PHE A 145 2.79 10.81 -32.19
CA PHE A 145 2.44 12.21 -31.95
C PHE A 145 1.80 12.37 -30.58
N TYR A 146 2.15 13.46 -29.91
CA TYR A 146 1.40 14.03 -28.80
C TYR A 146 0.65 15.27 -29.29
N THR A 147 -0.63 15.39 -28.99
CA THR A 147 -1.39 16.63 -29.20
C THR A 147 -2.04 17.10 -27.91
N SER A 148 -2.25 18.40 -27.79
CA SER A 148 -2.97 19.09 -26.72
C SER A 148 -3.91 20.09 -27.37
N HIS A 149 -5.20 19.76 -27.43
CA HIS A 149 -6.16 20.50 -28.23
C HIS A 149 -7.28 21.11 -27.38
N LEU A 150 -7.35 22.45 -27.40
CA LEU A 150 -8.37 23.23 -26.73
C LEU A 150 -9.58 23.35 -27.66
N VAL A 151 -10.73 22.91 -27.18
CA VAL A 151 -12.02 23.02 -27.86
C VAL A 151 -12.96 23.88 -27.01
N THR A 152 -13.55 24.90 -27.63
CA THR A 152 -14.69 25.63 -27.07
C THR A 152 -15.97 24.94 -27.55
N GLY A 153 -16.62 24.21 -26.66
CA GLY A 153 -17.86 23.50 -26.93
C GLY A 153 -19.07 24.36 -26.60
N SER A 154 -20.09 24.35 -27.45
CA SER A 154 -21.40 24.94 -27.17
C SER A 154 -22.52 23.96 -27.49
N GLY A 155 -23.70 24.17 -26.91
CA GLY A 155 -24.86 23.33 -27.17
C GLY A 155 -26.07 23.68 -26.32
N ARG A 156 -27.11 22.84 -26.41
CA ARG A 156 -28.37 23.02 -25.70
C ARG A 156 -28.83 21.71 -25.06
N HIS A 157 -29.31 21.78 -23.81
CA HIS A 157 -29.81 20.62 -23.07
C HIS A 157 -31.28 20.36 -23.39
N THR A 158 -31.54 19.68 -24.51
CA THR A 158 -32.89 19.45 -25.06
C THR A 158 -33.43 18.04 -24.88
N GLN A 159 -32.61 17.10 -24.40
CA GLN A 159 -33.01 15.71 -24.16
C GLN A 159 -32.61 15.23 -22.76
N TYR A 160 -33.18 14.10 -22.35
CA TYR A 160 -32.81 13.44 -21.10
C TYR A 160 -31.40 12.83 -21.22
N GLY A 161 -30.58 12.93 -20.18
CA GLY A 161 -29.21 12.44 -20.23
C GLY A 161 -28.52 12.36 -18.88
N HIS A 162 -27.18 12.44 -18.90
CA HIS A 162 -26.34 12.33 -17.70
C HIS A 162 -26.49 13.55 -16.76
N PHE A 163 -27.09 14.63 -17.26
CA PHE A 163 -27.46 15.82 -16.51
C PHE A 163 -28.95 15.83 -16.08
N GLY A 164 -29.62 14.68 -16.17
CA GLY A 164 -31.02 14.50 -15.79
C GLY A 164 -32.01 14.97 -16.86
N PRO A 165 -33.17 15.55 -16.48
CA PRO A 165 -34.19 16.00 -17.42
C PRO A 165 -33.77 17.27 -18.19
N PRO A 166 -34.27 17.45 -19.43
CA PRO A 166 -33.88 18.57 -20.28
C PRO A 166 -34.28 19.93 -19.67
N THR A 167 -33.31 20.83 -19.54
CA THR A 167 -33.54 22.18 -18.99
C THR A 167 -33.87 23.22 -20.07
N GLY A 168 -33.68 22.88 -21.35
CA GLY A 168 -33.90 23.79 -22.48
C GLY A 168 -32.90 24.95 -22.58
N ARG A 169 -31.92 25.02 -21.67
CA ARG A 169 -30.88 26.06 -21.63
C ARG A 169 -29.70 25.71 -22.53
N THR A 170 -29.00 26.75 -22.97
CA THR A 170 -27.73 26.65 -23.69
C THR A 170 -26.55 26.66 -22.71
N PHE A 171 -25.41 26.12 -23.15
CA PHE A 171 -24.14 26.21 -22.44
C PHE A 171 -22.99 26.51 -23.41
N VAL A 172 -21.92 27.10 -22.88
CA VAL A 172 -20.58 27.15 -23.49
C VAL A 172 -19.57 26.66 -22.45
N SER A 173 -18.65 25.79 -22.83
CA SER A 173 -17.61 25.28 -21.91
C SER A 173 -16.32 24.99 -22.67
N ARG A 174 -15.19 24.99 -21.94
CA ARG A 174 -13.87 24.62 -22.44
C ARG A 174 -13.59 23.16 -22.16
N THR A 175 -12.93 22.51 -23.10
CA THR A 175 -12.35 21.19 -22.91
C THR A 175 -10.98 21.19 -23.55
N ILE A 176 -9.96 20.75 -22.83
CA ILE A 176 -8.67 20.41 -23.43
C ILE A 176 -8.53 18.90 -23.39
N ALA A 177 -8.22 18.33 -24.55
CA ALA A 177 -7.92 16.91 -24.69
C ALA A 177 -6.46 16.75 -25.13
N ASP A 178 -5.71 15.96 -24.36
CA ASP A 178 -4.35 15.55 -24.70
C ASP A 178 -4.39 14.14 -25.27
N CYS A 179 -3.94 13.93 -26.51
CA CYS A 179 -3.96 12.62 -27.16
C CYS A 179 -2.54 12.12 -27.43
N MET A 180 -2.31 10.83 -27.18
CA MET A 180 -1.13 10.11 -27.67
C MET A 180 -1.56 9.22 -28.84
N ILE A 181 -0.92 9.42 -29.99
CA ILE A 181 -1.39 8.95 -31.29
C ILE A 181 -0.27 8.20 -32.01
N TYR A 182 -0.56 6.99 -32.49
CA TYR A 182 0.33 6.22 -33.34
C TYR A 182 -0.44 5.56 -34.48
N LYS A 183 0.04 5.71 -35.72
CA LYS A 183 -0.53 5.10 -36.94
C LYS A 183 -2.06 5.16 -36.99
N ASN A 184 -2.59 6.38 -37.12
CA ASN A 184 -4.04 6.68 -37.15
C ASN A 184 -4.82 6.39 -35.85
N ARG A 185 -4.18 5.90 -34.77
CA ARG A 185 -4.88 5.51 -33.53
C ARG A 185 -4.42 6.28 -32.31
N ILE A 186 -5.38 6.90 -31.62
CA ILE A 186 -5.29 7.33 -30.24
C ILE A 186 -5.25 6.06 -29.37
N TYR A 187 -4.24 5.94 -28.53
CA TYR A 187 -4.12 4.84 -27.57
C TYR A 187 -4.21 5.31 -26.11
N ARG A 188 -4.00 6.60 -25.87
CA ARG A 188 -4.22 7.27 -24.58
C ARG A 188 -4.73 8.68 -24.78
N GLU A 189 -5.63 9.09 -23.88
CA GLU A 189 -6.24 10.41 -23.90
C GLU A 189 -6.46 10.96 -22.48
N TRP A 190 -6.24 12.25 -22.25
CA TRP A 190 -6.68 12.96 -21.04
C TRP A 190 -7.69 14.00 -21.45
N VAL A 191 -8.89 13.98 -20.89
CA VAL A 191 -9.96 14.92 -21.22
C VAL A 191 -10.29 15.77 -19.99
N VAL A 192 -9.78 16.99 -19.96
CA VAL A 192 -10.11 17.97 -18.93
C VAL A 192 -11.20 18.90 -19.44
N ALA A 193 -12.44 18.57 -19.08
CA ALA A 193 -13.64 19.34 -19.43
C ALA A 193 -14.15 20.13 -18.21
N ASP A 194 -14.45 21.40 -18.40
CA ASP A 194 -15.08 22.25 -17.38
C ASP A 194 -16.58 21.91 -17.27
N ASN A 195 -16.89 20.84 -16.53
CA ASN A 195 -18.26 20.38 -16.32
C ASN A 195 -19.02 21.33 -15.39
N MET A 196 -18.34 22.00 -14.45
CA MET A 196 -18.95 23.00 -13.57
C MET A 196 -19.57 24.16 -14.37
N ALA A 197 -18.88 24.68 -15.39
CA ALA A 197 -19.44 25.69 -16.29
C ALA A 197 -20.76 25.24 -16.94
N ILE A 198 -20.84 23.97 -17.36
CA ILE A 198 -22.04 23.39 -17.96
C ILE A 198 -23.16 23.34 -16.91
N VAL A 199 -22.91 22.74 -15.75
CA VAL A 199 -23.90 22.58 -14.66
C VAL A 199 -24.50 23.93 -14.26
N LYS A 200 -23.65 24.95 -14.02
CA LYS A 200 -24.09 26.30 -13.63
C LYS A 200 -24.94 26.98 -14.72
N GLN A 201 -24.55 26.90 -16.00
CA GLN A 201 -25.32 27.48 -17.10
C GLN A 201 -26.66 26.77 -17.32
N LEU A 202 -26.69 25.44 -17.18
CA LEU A 202 -27.93 24.66 -17.25
C LEU A 202 -28.86 24.89 -16.05
N GLY A 203 -28.38 25.53 -14.98
CA GLY A 203 -29.16 25.81 -13.76
C GLY A 203 -29.45 24.56 -12.94
N LEU A 204 -28.56 23.58 -13.01
CA LEU A 204 -28.60 22.35 -12.22
C LEU A 204 -27.85 22.57 -10.91
N ASP A 205 -28.21 21.81 -9.87
CA ASP A 205 -27.52 21.85 -8.58
C ASP A 205 -26.18 21.08 -8.66
N PRO A 206 -25.01 21.74 -8.47
CA PRO A 206 -23.72 21.07 -8.47
C PRO A 206 -23.58 20.04 -7.35
N HIS A 207 -24.18 20.29 -6.17
CA HIS A 207 -24.06 19.39 -5.03
C HIS A 207 -24.84 18.09 -5.24
N ALA A 208 -26.06 18.17 -5.80
CA ALA A 208 -26.84 16.99 -6.14
C ALA A 208 -26.12 16.11 -7.19
N LEU A 209 -25.56 16.73 -8.25
CA LEU A 209 -24.81 15.99 -9.27
C LEU A 209 -23.49 15.41 -8.73
N ALA A 210 -22.77 16.16 -7.90
CA ALA A 210 -21.57 15.67 -7.22
C ALA A 210 -21.88 14.50 -6.29
N HIS A 211 -22.99 14.56 -5.54
CA HIS A 211 -23.45 13.47 -4.69
C HIS A 211 -23.82 12.22 -5.48
N ASP A 212 -24.56 12.35 -6.58
CA ASP A 212 -24.97 11.21 -7.40
C ASP A 212 -23.75 10.58 -8.12
N ALA A 213 -22.80 11.38 -8.58
CA ALA A 213 -21.53 10.91 -9.12
C ALA A 213 -20.67 10.20 -8.05
N ALA A 214 -20.55 10.80 -6.87
CA ALA A 214 -19.83 10.24 -5.72
C ALA A 214 -20.41 8.90 -5.28
N LYS A 215 -21.74 8.81 -5.21
CA LYS A 215 -22.46 7.56 -4.91
C LYS A 215 -22.24 6.51 -5.99
N ALA A 216 -22.30 6.88 -7.27
CA ALA A 216 -22.04 5.95 -8.38
C ALA A 216 -20.60 5.44 -8.44
N LEU A 217 -19.63 6.15 -7.85
CA LEU A 217 -18.26 5.68 -7.62
C LEU A 217 -18.19 4.73 -6.42
N PHE A 218 -18.82 5.11 -5.29
CA PHE A 218 -18.89 4.28 -4.08
C PHE A 218 -19.58 2.93 -4.33
N ASP A 219 -20.70 2.92 -5.05
CA ASP A 219 -21.44 1.70 -5.45
C ASP A 219 -20.59 0.76 -6.35
N LYS A 220 -19.54 1.28 -6.99
CA LYS A 220 -18.54 0.51 -7.77
C LYS A 220 -17.32 0.07 -6.94
N GLY A 221 -17.28 0.37 -5.64
CA GLY A 221 -16.17 0.04 -4.75
C GLY A 221 -14.98 1.01 -4.81
N MET A 222 -15.15 2.19 -5.42
CA MET A 222 -14.12 3.24 -5.45
C MET A 222 -14.26 4.13 -4.20
N GLU A 223 -13.58 3.76 -3.11
CA GLU A 223 -13.67 4.49 -1.83
C GLU A 223 -12.87 5.81 -1.81
N ALA A 224 -11.92 5.99 -2.73
CA ALA A 224 -11.21 7.24 -2.98
C ALA A 224 -10.74 7.29 -4.45
N ILE A 225 -10.58 8.51 -5.00
CA ILE A 225 -9.81 8.72 -6.23
C ILE A 225 -8.33 8.76 -5.83
N ASP A 226 -7.74 7.58 -5.60
CA ASP A 226 -6.37 7.46 -5.12
C ASP A 226 -5.35 7.50 -6.26
N ILE A 227 -4.55 8.56 -6.30
CA ILE A 227 -3.43 8.71 -7.22
C ILE A 227 -2.23 9.29 -6.45
N GLY A 228 -1.51 8.42 -5.75
CA GLY A 228 -0.15 8.67 -5.24
C GLY A 228 -0.07 9.07 -3.76
N GLU A 229 1.09 9.59 -3.35
CA GLU A 229 1.32 10.20 -2.03
C GLU A 229 1.60 11.70 -2.18
N ASN A 230 1.09 12.49 -1.23
CA ASN A 230 1.38 13.93 -1.18
C ASN A 230 2.87 14.15 -0.86
N ARG A 231 3.64 14.63 -1.84
CA ARG A 231 5.08 14.91 -1.71
C ARG A 231 5.41 16.10 -0.80
N ARG A 232 4.40 16.88 -0.37
CA ARG A 232 4.58 18.06 0.49
C ARG A 232 4.06 17.82 1.90
N ILE A 233 5.00 17.60 2.82
CA ILE A 233 4.70 17.42 4.25
C ILE A 233 4.67 18.79 4.96
N ILE A 234 3.68 18.97 5.85
CA ILE A 234 3.59 20.14 6.75
C ILE A 234 4.89 20.21 7.57
N GLY A 235 5.63 21.32 7.46
CA GLY A 235 6.94 21.47 8.11
C GLY A 235 8.15 21.20 7.22
N GLN A 236 8.01 21.17 5.89
CA GLN A 236 9.17 21.21 4.97
C GLN A 236 9.99 22.51 5.10
N SER A 237 11.29 22.41 4.80
CA SER A 237 12.26 23.52 4.76
C SER A 237 11.88 24.63 3.77
N HIS A 238 12.56 25.77 3.88
CA HIS A 238 12.44 26.87 2.91
C HIS A 238 12.82 26.40 1.49
N PRO A 239 12.12 26.87 0.43
CA PRO A 239 12.47 26.50 -0.94
C PRO A 239 13.91 26.87 -1.30
N GLY A 240 14.65 25.93 -1.91
CA GLY A 240 16.03 26.14 -2.36
C GLY A 240 17.16 25.57 -1.48
N GLU A 241 16.89 24.78 -0.43
CA GLU A 241 17.90 23.87 0.15
C GLU A 241 18.07 22.61 -0.74
N GLU A 242 19.18 21.86 -0.56
CA GLU A 242 19.51 20.68 -1.39
C GLU A 242 18.35 19.66 -1.46
N GLY A 243 17.99 19.26 -2.68
CA GLY A 243 16.90 18.32 -2.97
C GLY A 243 15.75 18.92 -3.80
N ASP A 244 15.55 20.24 -3.73
CA ASP A 244 14.52 20.97 -4.50
C ASP A 244 15.01 21.34 -5.93
N GLU A 245 15.45 20.34 -6.68
CA GLU A 245 15.77 20.49 -8.11
C GLU A 245 14.51 20.33 -8.98
N ILE A 246 14.33 21.27 -9.90
CA ILE A 246 13.18 21.30 -10.82
C ILE A 246 13.42 20.28 -11.93
N ASP A 247 12.54 19.28 -12.03
CA ASP A 247 12.55 18.37 -13.16
C ASP A 247 12.12 19.09 -14.45
N THR A 248 13.08 19.31 -15.35
CA THR A 248 12.83 19.81 -16.71
C THR A 248 13.11 18.74 -17.78
N SER A 249 13.11 17.45 -17.42
CA SER A 249 13.39 16.34 -18.35
C SER A 249 12.36 16.20 -19.46
N ILE A 250 11.09 16.57 -19.19
CA ILE A 250 10.01 16.55 -20.17
C ILE A 250 10.03 17.72 -21.17
N ALA A 251 10.93 18.71 -20.99
CA ALA A 251 11.03 19.88 -21.87
C ALA A 251 11.94 19.63 -23.08
N ASN A 252 11.44 19.98 -24.26
CA ASN A 252 12.09 19.78 -25.55
C ASN A 252 12.91 21.00 -26.00
N ASN A 253 12.67 22.17 -25.40
CA ASN A 253 13.33 23.43 -25.72
C ASN A 253 13.40 24.39 -24.52
N ASP A 254 14.08 25.53 -24.70
CA ASP A 254 14.31 26.52 -23.64
C ASP A 254 13.04 27.20 -23.12
N ILE A 255 12.00 27.40 -23.94
CA ILE A 255 10.76 28.05 -23.49
C ILE A 255 9.89 27.08 -22.67
N GLU A 256 9.88 25.79 -23.02
CA GLU A 256 9.27 24.73 -22.21
C GLU A 256 10.00 24.59 -20.87
N ALA A 257 11.34 24.50 -20.89
CA ALA A 257 12.14 24.39 -19.68
C ALA A 257 12.02 25.64 -18.79
N LEU A 258 11.90 26.83 -19.39
CA LEU A 258 11.60 28.06 -18.65
C LEU A 258 10.20 28.02 -18.01
N THR A 259 9.20 27.51 -18.74
CA THR A 259 7.81 27.40 -18.28
C THR A 259 7.71 26.51 -17.05
N LEU A 260 8.28 25.31 -17.09
CA LEU A 260 8.34 24.40 -15.94
C LEU A 260 9.03 25.04 -14.73
N ARG A 261 10.12 25.77 -14.95
CA ARG A 261 10.87 26.42 -13.85
C ARG A 261 10.06 27.49 -13.14
N TRP A 262 9.44 28.42 -13.87
CA TRP A 262 8.68 29.48 -13.20
C TRP A 262 7.35 28.97 -12.63
N LEU A 263 6.75 27.92 -13.20
CA LEU A 263 5.59 27.25 -12.62
C LEU A 263 5.96 26.56 -11.29
N HIS A 264 7.09 25.85 -11.22
CA HIS A 264 7.58 25.29 -9.95
C HIS A 264 7.90 26.38 -8.92
N ASP A 265 8.56 27.47 -9.33
CA ASP A 265 8.79 28.62 -8.46
C ASP A 265 7.46 29.22 -7.95
N MET A 266 6.49 29.46 -8.84
CA MET A 266 5.20 30.06 -8.49
C MET A 266 4.40 29.15 -7.55
N TRP A 267 4.17 27.90 -7.96
CA TRP A 267 3.39 26.94 -7.20
C TRP A 267 4.20 26.36 -6.04
N ASN A 268 5.17 25.50 -6.29
CA ASN A 268 5.86 24.74 -5.25
C ASN A 268 6.68 25.63 -4.32
N ARG A 269 7.36 26.66 -4.84
CA ARG A 269 8.09 27.62 -3.99
C ARG A 269 7.24 28.79 -3.47
N ARG A 270 5.95 28.87 -3.84
CA ARG A 270 5.03 29.96 -3.48
C ARG A 270 5.51 31.35 -3.93
N MET A 271 6.41 31.43 -4.92
CA MET A 271 7.02 32.66 -5.42
C MET A 271 6.10 33.36 -6.44
N PHE A 272 4.90 33.76 -6.01
CA PHE A 272 3.89 34.39 -6.87
C PHE A 272 4.34 35.71 -7.53
N GLY A 273 5.41 36.34 -7.06
CA GLY A 273 6.12 37.40 -7.79
C GLY A 273 6.69 36.98 -9.16
N GLN A 274 6.67 35.68 -9.51
CA GLN A 274 6.88 35.24 -10.89
C GLN A 274 5.80 35.79 -11.84
N VAL A 275 4.54 35.99 -11.41
CA VAL A 275 3.49 36.55 -12.28
C VAL A 275 3.90 37.93 -12.81
N GLU A 276 4.46 38.79 -11.96
CA GLU A 276 4.99 40.11 -12.34
C GLU A 276 6.12 40.01 -13.38
N LYS A 277 7.01 39.03 -13.21
CA LYS A 277 8.18 38.82 -14.07
C LYS A 277 7.84 38.17 -15.41
N ARG A 278 6.81 37.32 -15.45
CA ARG A 278 6.51 36.41 -16.57
C ARG A 278 5.34 36.85 -17.44
N TYR A 279 4.35 37.56 -16.90
CA TYR A 279 3.17 37.98 -17.68
C TYR A 279 3.32 39.38 -18.26
N ALA A 280 2.61 39.68 -19.34
CA ALA A 280 2.40 41.04 -19.83
C ALA A 280 1.49 41.84 -18.89
N ASP A 281 1.61 43.17 -18.89
CA ASP A 281 0.80 44.04 -18.03
C ASP A 281 -0.70 43.91 -18.33
N ASN A 282 -1.02 43.70 -19.61
CA ASN A 282 -2.35 43.51 -20.18
C ASN A 282 -2.70 42.03 -20.43
N ALA A 283 -2.06 41.07 -19.75
CA ALA A 283 -2.28 39.65 -20.04
C ALA A 283 -3.73 39.21 -19.79
N LEU A 284 -4.27 38.35 -20.65
CA LEU A 284 -5.62 37.81 -20.57
C LEU A 284 -5.61 36.43 -19.91
N TYR A 285 -6.53 36.20 -18.98
CA TYR A 285 -6.73 34.94 -18.29
C TYR A 285 -8.12 34.37 -18.64
N HIS A 286 -8.11 33.17 -19.21
CA HIS A 286 -9.28 32.37 -19.56
C HIS A 286 -9.37 31.18 -18.61
N GLY A 287 -10.13 31.34 -17.51
CA GLY A 287 -10.26 30.34 -16.45
C GLY A 287 -11.46 29.39 -16.60
N PRO A 288 -11.68 28.55 -15.59
CA PRO A 288 -12.91 27.76 -15.43
C PRO A 288 -14.15 28.65 -15.25
N ASN A 289 -15.33 28.04 -15.32
CA ASN A 289 -16.62 28.73 -15.34
C ASN A 289 -16.74 29.75 -16.49
N MET A 290 -15.99 29.56 -17.58
CA MET A 290 -15.82 30.53 -18.67
C MET A 290 -15.36 31.93 -18.21
N THR A 291 -14.53 31.98 -17.15
CA THR A 291 -14.04 33.23 -16.57
C THR A 291 -13.06 33.94 -17.50
N GLU A 292 -13.29 35.24 -17.74
CA GLU A 292 -12.46 36.09 -18.62
C GLU A 292 -11.95 37.31 -17.82
N LEU A 293 -10.64 37.43 -17.63
CA LEU A 293 -10.06 38.47 -16.77
C LEU A 293 -8.78 39.08 -17.34
N TYR A 294 -8.60 40.38 -17.13
CA TYR A 294 -7.49 41.15 -17.70
C TYR A 294 -6.50 41.63 -16.64
N GLY A 295 -5.22 41.50 -16.96
CA GLY A 295 -4.08 42.04 -16.23
C GLY A 295 -3.46 41.08 -15.20
N ARG A 296 -2.18 41.31 -14.90
CA ARG A 296 -1.38 40.48 -13.97
C ARG A 296 -2.03 40.26 -12.61
N ALA A 297 -2.70 41.28 -12.07
CA ALA A 297 -3.36 41.19 -10.77
C ALA A 297 -4.52 40.17 -10.77
N ALA A 298 -5.22 40.03 -11.90
CA ALA A 298 -6.30 39.07 -12.03
C ALA A 298 -5.77 37.64 -12.21
N VAL A 299 -4.75 37.45 -13.06
CA VAL A 299 -3.98 36.19 -13.16
C VAL A 299 -3.51 35.75 -11.77
N LEU A 300 -2.86 36.65 -11.03
CA LEU A 300 -2.35 36.41 -9.69
C LEU A 300 -3.47 36.00 -8.72
N HIS A 301 -4.62 36.71 -8.75
CA HIS A 301 -5.77 36.39 -7.90
C HIS A 301 -6.37 35.00 -8.21
N GLN A 302 -6.34 34.56 -9.47
CA GLN A 302 -6.86 33.25 -9.87
C GLN A 302 -5.95 32.11 -9.37
N HIS A 303 -4.63 32.21 -9.59
CA HIS A 303 -3.66 31.23 -9.07
C HIS A 303 -3.60 31.22 -7.53
N LEU A 304 -3.63 32.39 -6.88
CA LEU A 304 -3.75 32.49 -5.42
C LEU A 304 -5.11 32.00 -4.91
N GLY A 305 -6.18 32.14 -5.68
CA GLY A 305 -7.51 31.66 -5.31
C GLY A 305 -7.60 30.14 -5.31
N LEU A 306 -7.05 29.48 -6.33
CA LEU A 306 -6.97 28.02 -6.39
C LEU A 306 -6.05 27.48 -5.28
N LEU A 307 -4.87 28.07 -5.10
CA LEU A 307 -4.00 27.70 -3.97
C LEU A 307 -4.64 28.02 -2.61
N GLY A 308 -5.40 29.11 -2.50
CA GLY A 308 -6.07 29.52 -1.26
C GLY A 308 -7.07 28.48 -0.77
N SER A 309 -7.70 27.74 -1.68
CA SER A 309 -8.54 26.58 -1.33
C SER A 309 -7.72 25.36 -0.90
N ILE A 310 -6.52 25.16 -1.46
CA ILE A 310 -5.66 23.98 -1.25
C ILE A 310 -4.23 24.42 -0.87
N PRO A 311 -4.01 25.06 0.30
CA PRO A 311 -2.81 25.86 0.60
C PRO A 311 -1.53 25.06 0.78
N ASP A 312 -1.62 23.76 1.09
CA ASP A 312 -0.51 22.83 1.19
C ASP A 312 -0.13 22.19 -0.15
N ALA A 313 -0.86 22.48 -1.24
CA ALA A 313 -0.78 21.67 -2.45
C ALA A 313 0.60 21.67 -3.15
N ALA A 314 0.92 20.52 -3.74
CA ALA A 314 2.02 20.32 -4.67
C ALA A 314 1.52 20.37 -6.12
N TYR A 315 2.25 21.08 -6.98
CA TYR A 315 2.00 21.17 -8.42
C TYR A 315 2.98 20.28 -9.18
N MET A 316 2.44 19.37 -9.99
CA MET A 316 3.19 18.32 -10.69
C MET A 316 2.90 18.39 -12.19
N PRO A 317 3.76 19.01 -13.03
CA PRO A 317 3.61 18.94 -14.47
C PRO A 317 3.82 17.49 -14.94
N GLN A 318 2.92 17.00 -15.79
CA GLN A 318 2.96 15.65 -16.36
C GLN A 318 3.53 15.64 -17.78
N HIS A 319 3.15 16.63 -18.60
CA HIS A 319 3.58 16.72 -19.98
C HIS A 319 3.61 18.18 -20.45
N ILE A 320 4.46 18.48 -21.43
CA ILE A 320 4.61 19.80 -22.02
C ILE A 320 4.87 19.70 -23.52
N CYS A 321 4.33 20.63 -24.31
CA CYS A 321 4.70 20.82 -25.72
C CYS A 321 4.55 22.30 -26.11
N SER A 322 5.15 22.69 -27.23
CA SER A 322 5.08 24.06 -27.72
C SER A 322 5.23 24.18 -29.23
N ASN A 323 4.55 25.17 -29.81
CA ASN A 323 4.58 25.47 -31.24
C ASN A 323 4.62 27.00 -31.46
N PRO A 324 5.27 27.49 -32.54
CA PRO A 324 5.14 28.87 -32.98
C PRO A 324 3.67 29.21 -33.25
N CYS A 325 3.29 30.46 -33.00
CA CYS A 325 1.94 30.95 -33.22
C CYS A 325 1.93 31.98 -34.36
N GLU A 326 0.98 31.86 -35.30
CA GLU A 326 0.81 32.81 -36.42
C GLU A 326 0.49 34.25 -35.96
N GLU A 327 -0.01 34.39 -34.73
CA GLU A 327 -0.27 35.68 -34.10
C GLU A 327 0.97 36.32 -33.46
N GLY A 328 2.14 35.73 -33.73
CA GLY A 328 3.44 36.07 -33.18
C GLY A 328 3.76 35.31 -31.90
N GLY A 329 5.03 34.93 -31.74
CA GLY A 329 5.53 34.27 -30.55
C GLY A 329 5.32 32.75 -30.55
N VAL A 330 5.22 32.16 -29.36
CA VAL A 330 5.15 30.69 -29.15
C VAL A 330 4.04 30.38 -28.17
N LYS A 331 3.26 29.34 -28.43
CA LYS A 331 2.30 28.78 -27.48
C LYS A 331 2.86 27.51 -26.83
N VAL A 332 2.56 27.31 -25.55
CA VAL A 332 3.06 26.22 -24.72
C VAL A 332 1.87 25.58 -23.98
N ALA A 333 1.61 24.28 -24.18
CA ALA A 333 0.66 23.51 -23.38
C ALA A 333 1.39 22.81 -22.24
N VAL A 334 0.82 22.85 -21.03
CA VAL A 334 1.29 22.12 -19.85
C VAL A 334 0.11 21.35 -19.26
N ARG A 335 0.17 20.01 -19.25
CA ARG A 335 -0.71 19.20 -18.40
C ARG A 335 -0.08 19.06 -17.03
N TRP A 336 -0.89 19.20 -15.99
CA TRP A 336 -0.44 19.17 -14.61
C TRP A 336 -1.47 18.50 -13.70
N VAL A 337 -0.99 18.11 -12.52
CA VAL A 337 -1.81 17.68 -11.39
C VAL A 337 -1.47 18.54 -10.19
N ILE A 338 -2.50 19.04 -9.50
CA ILE A 338 -2.37 19.65 -8.19
C ILE A 338 -2.97 18.69 -7.17
N GLU A 339 -2.28 18.48 -6.06
CA GLU A 339 -2.71 17.60 -4.98
C GLU A 339 -2.42 18.23 -3.61
N GLY A 340 -3.38 18.19 -2.68
CA GLY A 340 -3.27 18.73 -1.33
C GLY A 340 -4.55 18.50 -0.53
N HIS A 341 -4.81 19.33 0.48
CA HIS A 341 -6.01 19.25 1.32
C HIS A 341 -6.85 20.53 1.26
N HIS A 342 -8.18 20.39 1.29
CA HIS A 342 -9.11 21.52 1.30
C HIS A 342 -9.12 22.21 2.68
N LEU A 343 -8.14 23.09 2.90
CA LEU A 343 -7.83 23.72 4.19
C LEU A 343 -8.13 25.23 4.25
N GLY A 344 -8.42 25.88 3.13
CA GLY A 344 -8.61 27.34 3.08
C GLY A 344 -9.81 27.79 2.25
N TYR A 345 -10.17 29.06 2.42
CA TYR A 345 -11.18 29.72 1.62
C TYR A 345 -10.50 30.36 0.40
N GLY A 346 -10.94 29.97 -0.80
CA GLY A 346 -10.31 30.39 -2.05
C GLY A 346 -11.33 30.53 -3.18
N LEU A 347 -10.91 30.28 -4.42
CA LEU A 347 -11.77 30.43 -5.62
C LEU A 347 -12.92 29.40 -5.65
N LEU A 348 -12.73 28.26 -4.99
CA LEU A 348 -13.58 27.08 -5.09
C LEU A 348 -14.82 27.18 -4.18
N SER A 349 -15.64 28.23 -4.38
CA SER A 349 -16.75 28.59 -3.48
C SER A 349 -17.80 27.48 -3.29
N GLU A 350 -18.02 26.64 -4.30
CA GLU A 350 -18.97 25.51 -4.23
C GLU A 350 -18.52 24.42 -3.24
N MET A 351 -17.26 24.39 -2.81
CA MET A 351 -16.78 23.44 -1.78
C MET A 351 -17.13 23.88 -0.36
N GLY A 352 -17.69 25.10 -0.21
CA GLY A 352 -18.14 25.61 1.07
C GLY A 352 -16.99 25.93 2.03
N LYS A 353 -16.99 25.29 3.20
CA LYS A 353 -15.98 25.51 4.24
C LYS A 353 -14.82 24.51 4.08
N PRO A 354 -13.59 24.85 4.48
CA PRO A 354 -12.49 23.90 4.58
C PRO A 354 -12.91 22.59 5.25
N THR A 355 -12.74 21.48 4.55
CA THR A 355 -13.19 20.15 4.97
C THR A 355 -12.08 19.30 5.55
N GLY A 356 -10.80 19.71 5.41
CA GLY A 356 -9.63 18.92 5.80
C GLY A 356 -9.29 17.77 4.83
N LEU A 357 -10.23 17.39 3.96
CA LEU A 357 -10.10 16.26 3.05
C LEU A 357 -9.01 16.48 1.99
N ARG A 358 -8.29 15.39 1.69
CA ARG A 358 -7.36 15.32 0.57
C ARG A 358 -8.13 15.39 -0.75
N VAL A 359 -7.66 16.24 -1.66
CA VAL A 359 -8.24 16.46 -2.98
C VAL A 359 -7.14 16.53 -4.05
N GLN A 360 -7.48 16.09 -5.26
CA GLN A 360 -6.59 16.14 -6.41
C GLN A 360 -7.32 16.68 -7.63
N VAL A 361 -6.66 17.50 -8.44
CA VAL A 361 -7.20 17.99 -9.71
C VAL A 361 -6.17 17.88 -10.82
N VAL A 362 -6.59 17.26 -11.92
CA VAL A 362 -5.90 17.31 -13.20
C VAL A 362 -6.33 18.58 -13.92
N GLY A 363 -5.38 19.33 -14.44
CA GLY A 363 -5.62 20.52 -15.26
C GLY A 363 -4.68 20.57 -16.45
N ILE A 364 -5.09 21.33 -17.47
CA ILE A 364 -4.24 21.65 -18.62
C ILE A 364 -4.27 23.17 -18.82
N SER A 365 -3.08 23.76 -19.00
CA SER A 365 -2.94 25.19 -19.26
C SER A 365 -2.22 25.44 -20.59
N HIS A 366 -2.75 26.32 -21.42
CA HIS A 366 -2.07 26.83 -22.62
C HIS A 366 -1.59 28.26 -22.35
N TYR A 367 -0.31 28.54 -22.60
CA TYR A 367 0.33 29.84 -22.42
C TYR A 367 0.76 30.40 -23.77
N HIS A 368 0.42 31.65 -24.08
CA HIS A 368 0.93 32.35 -25.26
C HIS A 368 2.04 33.32 -24.87
N TYR A 369 3.26 33.05 -25.30
CA TYR A 369 4.41 33.93 -25.10
C TYR A 369 4.63 34.87 -26.28
N LYS A 370 4.68 36.18 -26.02
CA LYS A 370 5.18 37.21 -26.94
C LYS A 370 6.29 38.01 -26.25
N ASN A 371 7.40 38.23 -26.94
CA ASN A 371 8.57 38.98 -26.42
C ASN A 371 9.08 38.45 -25.05
N GLY A 372 9.03 37.13 -24.82
CA GLY A 372 9.46 36.49 -23.59
C GLY A 372 8.50 36.64 -22.39
N ARG A 373 7.27 37.15 -22.60
CA ARG A 373 6.21 37.26 -21.58
C ARG A 373 4.93 36.57 -22.02
N VAL A 374 4.20 35.98 -21.07
CA VAL A 374 2.86 35.42 -21.27
C VAL A 374 1.87 36.56 -21.51
N VAL A 375 1.24 36.59 -22.68
CA VAL A 375 0.17 37.55 -23.03
C VAL A 375 -1.22 36.96 -22.83
N ASP A 376 -1.37 35.64 -22.95
CA ASP A 376 -2.65 34.96 -22.78
C ASP A 376 -2.42 33.62 -22.07
N GLU A 377 -3.29 33.28 -21.11
CA GLU A 377 -3.33 32.00 -20.41
C GLU A 377 -4.74 31.41 -20.47
N TRP A 378 -4.87 30.20 -21.03
CA TRP A 378 -6.05 29.36 -20.86
C TRP A 378 -5.75 28.35 -19.78
N ASN A 379 -6.57 28.29 -18.74
CA ASN A 379 -6.38 27.40 -17.61
C ASN A 379 -7.67 26.60 -17.38
N VAL A 380 -7.65 25.31 -17.70
CA VAL A 380 -8.84 24.45 -17.66
C VAL A 380 -8.64 23.35 -16.63
N TYR A 381 -9.53 23.31 -15.65
CA TYR A 381 -9.66 22.28 -14.63
C TYR A 381 -11.12 22.20 -14.17
N ASP A 382 -11.55 21.09 -13.59
CA ASP A 382 -12.97 20.82 -13.31
C ASP A 382 -13.29 20.92 -11.82
N GLU A 383 -13.92 22.03 -11.41
CA GLU A 383 -14.38 22.25 -10.04
C GLU A 383 -15.40 21.19 -9.57
N LEU A 384 -16.15 20.58 -10.51
CA LEU A 384 -17.15 19.56 -10.18
C LEU A 384 -16.49 18.25 -9.75
N SER A 385 -15.30 17.92 -10.30
CA SER A 385 -14.54 16.74 -9.86
C SER A 385 -14.07 16.89 -8.41
N LEU A 386 -13.50 18.06 -8.06
CA LEU A 386 -13.07 18.34 -6.70
C LEU A 386 -14.25 18.36 -5.71
N LEU A 387 -15.41 18.90 -6.11
CA LEU A 387 -16.64 18.82 -5.30
C LEU A 387 -17.09 17.37 -5.10
N THR A 388 -17.07 16.56 -6.17
CA THR A 388 -17.41 15.13 -6.14
C THR A 388 -16.51 14.38 -5.15
N GLN A 389 -15.20 14.63 -5.16
CA GLN A 389 -14.25 14.02 -4.22
C GLN A 389 -14.58 14.32 -2.76
N ILE A 390 -14.91 15.59 -2.45
CA ILE A 390 -15.34 15.99 -1.10
C ILE A 390 -16.64 15.25 -0.71
N THR A 391 -17.63 15.21 -1.60
CA THR A 391 -18.91 14.53 -1.34
C THR A 391 -18.79 13.01 -1.22
N THR A 392 -17.84 12.35 -1.90
CA THR A 392 -17.55 10.90 -1.73
C THR A 392 -17.19 10.56 -0.29
N PHE A 393 -16.47 11.44 0.42
CA PHE A 393 -16.16 11.24 1.83
C PHE A 393 -17.34 11.57 2.76
N GLU A 394 -18.17 12.57 2.43
CA GLU A 394 -19.38 12.90 3.22
C GLU A 394 -20.50 11.85 3.10
N ALA A 395 -20.59 11.17 1.95
CA ALA A 395 -21.54 10.07 1.72
C ALA A 395 -21.17 8.78 2.50
N MET A 396 -19.97 8.69 3.09
CA MET A 396 -19.62 7.62 4.01
C MET A 396 -20.39 7.81 5.34
N PRO A 397 -21.04 6.76 5.89
CA PRO A 397 -21.84 6.89 7.10
C PRO A 397 -20.99 7.40 8.28
N SER A 398 -21.38 8.55 8.82
CA SER A 398 -20.57 9.35 9.73
C SER A 398 -20.60 8.82 11.17
N SER A 399 -19.40 8.50 11.69
CA SER A 399 -19.14 8.54 13.14
C SER A 399 -18.58 9.92 13.51
N PRO A 400 -19.07 10.60 14.56
CA PRO A 400 -18.91 12.05 14.73
C PRO A 400 -17.50 12.56 15.05
N ASP A 401 -16.52 11.70 15.36
CA ASP A 401 -15.25 12.12 15.99
C ASP A 401 -14.14 12.59 15.03
N ARG A 402 -14.36 12.60 13.71
CA ARG A 402 -13.28 12.92 12.73
C ARG A 402 -13.01 14.41 12.52
N ILE A 403 -14.02 15.29 12.68
CA ILE A 403 -13.95 16.68 12.22
C ILE A 403 -13.16 17.60 13.19
N SER A 404 -13.00 17.22 14.45
CA SER A 404 -12.40 18.08 15.49
C SER A 404 -10.87 17.99 15.61
N GLY A 405 -10.24 16.95 15.07
CA GLY A 405 -8.81 16.68 15.29
C GLY A 405 -7.85 17.47 14.42
N GLU A 406 -8.23 17.77 13.17
CA GLU A 406 -7.31 18.28 12.15
C GLU A 406 -7.10 19.80 12.24
N MET A 407 -8.08 20.56 12.73
CA MET A 407 -7.97 22.03 12.89
C MET A 407 -6.91 22.48 13.90
N ALA A 408 -6.47 21.61 14.82
CA ALA A 408 -5.59 21.98 15.93
C ALA A 408 -4.08 21.80 15.66
N ALA A 409 -3.68 21.25 14.51
CA ALA A 409 -2.29 20.86 14.24
C ALA A 409 -1.46 21.92 13.48
N MET A 410 -2.06 23.06 13.10
CA MET A 410 -1.56 23.91 12.01
C MET A 410 -0.62 25.06 12.43
N GLU A 411 -0.26 25.20 13.72
CA GLU A 411 0.34 26.44 14.26
C GLU A 411 1.88 26.48 14.47
N THR A 412 2.67 25.43 14.21
CA THR A 412 4.14 25.48 14.50
C THR A 412 5.04 24.93 13.39
N GLY A 413 6.09 25.69 13.05
CA GLY A 413 7.03 25.44 11.95
C GLY A 413 8.44 24.93 12.35
N PRO A 414 9.34 24.69 11.38
CA PRO A 414 10.41 23.69 11.50
C PRO A 414 11.87 24.25 11.41
N SER A 415 12.88 23.38 11.57
CA SER A 415 14.29 23.69 11.26
C SER A 415 15.20 22.47 11.02
N LYS A 416 15.61 22.26 9.75
CA LYS A 416 16.97 21.89 9.27
C LYS A 416 17.61 20.52 9.59
N ALA A 417 18.44 19.90 8.73
CA ALA A 417 18.75 20.12 7.30
C ALA A 417 19.58 18.94 6.71
N SER A 418 19.47 18.70 5.38
CA SER A 418 20.54 18.56 4.34
C SER A 418 21.78 17.61 4.55
N GLU A 419 22.56 17.09 3.57
CA GLU A 419 22.78 17.30 2.11
C GLU A 419 23.24 16.01 1.37
N SER A 420 23.15 16.05 0.04
CA SER A 420 24.08 15.50 -0.98
C SER A 420 24.07 14.03 -1.45
N ARG A 421 24.39 13.89 -2.75
CA ARG A 421 24.34 12.71 -3.62
C ARG A 421 25.77 12.22 -3.96
N SER A 422 25.95 10.98 -4.47
CA SER A 422 26.08 10.72 -5.93
C SER A 422 26.74 9.38 -6.37
N HIS A 423 25.98 8.67 -7.23
CA HIS A 423 26.35 7.98 -8.50
C HIS A 423 27.48 6.92 -8.64
N GLY A 424 27.07 5.76 -9.20
CA GLY A 424 27.86 4.90 -10.11
C GLY A 424 28.27 3.53 -9.54
N THR A 425 28.05 2.35 -10.17
CA THR A 425 27.60 2.05 -11.56
C THR A 425 27.07 0.59 -11.69
N LYS A 426 26.12 0.36 -12.61
CA LYS A 426 25.56 -0.91 -13.19
C LYS A 426 26.34 -2.22 -13.00
N GLN A 427 25.66 -3.37 -12.76
CA GLN A 427 25.71 -4.59 -13.63
C GLN A 427 24.80 -5.80 -13.22
N VAL A 428 23.98 -6.35 -14.16
CA VAL A 428 23.41 -7.76 -14.23
C VAL A 428 21.91 -8.00 -13.88
N ASP A 429 21.03 -7.74 -14.85
CA ASP A 429 19.55 -7.80 -14.80
C ASP A 429 18.95 -9.24 -14.72
N VAL A 430 18.37 -9.61 -13.55
CA VAL A 430 17.79 -10.96 -13.29
C VAL A 430 16.56 -10.91 -12.33
N VAL A 431 16.05 -9.73 -11.93
CA VAL A 431 15.27 -9.62 -10.68
C VAL A 431 13.74 -9.55 -10.86
N GLU A 432 13.22 -9.18 -12.03
CA GLU A 432 11.94 -8.44 -12.06
C GLU A 432 10.74 -9.14 -12.71
N LYS A 433 10.35 -10.33 -12.23
CA LYS A 433 9.02 -10.88 -12.57
C LYS A 433 8.09 -11.31 -11.43
N ASP A 434 8.48 -11.21 -10.15
CA ASP A 434 7.62 -11.70 -9.05
C ASP A 434 7.66 -10.89 -7.73
N ALA A 435 8.06 -9.60 -7.74
CA ALA A 435 7.99 -8.77 -6.53
C ALA A 435 7.57 -7.31 -6.80
N THR A 436 6.30 -7.00 -6.55
CA THR A 436 5.76 -5.63 -6.49
C THR A 436 6.15 -4.92 -5.18
N LEU A 437 7.45 -4.70 -4.99
CA LEU A 437 8.01 -3.88 -3.92
C LEU A 437 8.79 -2.69 -4.53
N PRO A 438 8.52 -1.43 -4.14
CA PRO A 438 9.19 -0.27 -4.71
C PRO A 438 10.65 -0.19 -4.26
N LEU A 439 11.57 -0.72 -5.07
CA LEU A 439 12.98 -0.97 -4.73
C LEU A 439 13.83 0.27 -4.40
N GLU A 440 13.34 1.48 -4.65
CA GLU A 440 14.13 2.71 -4.46
C GLU A 440 14.30 3.14 -3.00
N GLU A 441 13.33 2.86 -2.10
CA GLU A 441 13.41 3.25 -0.68
C GLU A 441 13.99 2.18 0.26
N LEU A 442 14.17 0.94 -0.23
CA LEU A 442 14.63 -0.17 0.61
C LEU A 442 16.14 -0.10 0.89
N THR A 443 16.50 -0.36 2.15
CA THR A 443 17.90 -0.45 2.62
C THR A 443 18.67 -1.56 1.92
N LEU A 444 20.01 -1.51 1.96
CA LEU A 444 20.88 -2.55 1.38
C LEU A 444 20.52 -3.97 1.88
N PHE A 445 20.19 -4.10 3.16
CA PHE A 445 19.74 -5.38 3.73
C PHE A 445 18.42 -5.83 3.13
N GLU A 446 17.42 -4.95 3.03
CA GLU A 446 16.10 -5.28 2.52
C GLU A 446 16.11 -5.64 1.03
N ARG A 447 16.91 -4.93 0.22
CA ARG A 447 17.14 -5.28 -1.21
C ARG A 447 17.71 -6.70 -1.35
N LYS A 448 18.75 -7.03 -0.58
CA LYS A 448 19.31 -8.40 -0.56
C LYS A 448 18.31 -9.43 0.02
N ALA A 449 17.50 -9.05 1.00
CA ALA A 449 16.46 -9.92 1.58
C ALA A 449 15.26 -10.15 0.64
N ALA A 450 14.98 -9.22 -0.29
CA ALA A 450 13.98 -9.39 -1.34
C ALA A 450 14.38 -10.49 -2.33
N LEU A 451 15.67 -10.54 -2.75
CA LEU A 451 16.20 -11.63 -3.58
C LEU A 451 16.00 -13.01 -2.93
N ILE A 452 16.21 -13.10 -1.61
CA ILE A 452 15.96 -14.33 -0.83
C ILE A 452 14.47 -14.72 -0.87
N ASN A 453 13.54 -13.76 -0.80
CA ASN A 453 12.10 -14.06 -0.92
C ASN A 453 11.78 -14.62 -2.31
N ILE A 454 12.31 -14.01 -3.38
CA ILE A 454 12.08 -14.44 -4.77
C ILE A 454 12.55 -15.88 -4.98
N GLU A 455 13.72 -16.27 -4.45
CA GLU A 455 14.18 -17.66 -4.53
C GLU A 455 13.33 -18.64 -3.70
N ILE A 456 12.83 -18.22 -2.53
CA ILE A 456 11.89 -19.04 -1.74
C ILE A 456 10.57 -19.23 -2.49
N ASP A 457 10.10 -18.19 -3.19
CA ASP A 457 8.89 -18.24 -4.02
C ASP A 457 9.07 -19.14 -5.25
N LYS A 458 10.22 -19.07 -5.94
CA LYS A 458 10.63 -20.00 -7.02
C LYS A 458 10.70 -21.46 -6.54
N ILE A 459 11.20 -21.72 -5.32
CA ILE A 459 11.24 -23.06 -4.71
C ILE A 459 9.82 -23.55 -4.36
N GLY A 460 8.91 -22.62 -4.02
CA GLY A 460 7.52 -22.89 -3.71
C GLY A 460 7.28 -23.67 -2.41
N MET A 461 6.03 -24.10 -2.23
CA MET A 461 5.56 -24.78 -0.99
C MET A 461 5.94 -26.27 -0.97
N GLY A 462 7.25 -26.55 -0.86
CA GLY A 462 7.81 -27.90 -0.83
C GLY A 462 7.70 -28.61 0.51
N ARG A 463 8.25 -29.84 0.57
CA ARG A 463 8.23 -30.70 1.78
C ARG A 463 8.92 -30.03 2.98
N TYR A 464 10.01 -29.31 2.75
CA TYR A 464 10.72 -28.57 3.79
C TYR A 464 9.81 -27.51 4.44
N GLN A 465 9.12 -26.71 3.64
CA GLN A 465 8.20 -25.66 4.10
C GLN A 465 7.01 -26.23 4.88
N TRP A 466 6.45 -27.37 4.44
CA TRP A 466 5.40 -28.07 5.20
C TRP A 466 5.91 -28.58 6.56
N TYR A 467 7.14 -29.10 6.65
CA TYR A 467 7.72 -29.49 7.93
C TYR A 467 8.01 -28.29 8.84
N ILE A 468 8.49 -27.15 8.29
CA ILE A 468 8.64 -25.90 9.05
C ILE A 468 7.29 -25.45 9.61
N TRP A 469 6.24 -25.37 8.77
CA TRP A 469 4.91 -24.95 9.21
C TRP A 469 4.34 -25.85 10.32
N LEU A 470 4.52 -27.18 10.22
CA LEU A 470 4.14 -28.11 11.28
C LEU A 470 4.96 -27.91 12.58
N LEU A 471 6.26 -27.68 12.49
CA LEU A 471 7.13 -27.51 13.67
C LEU A 471 6.93 -26.17 14.39
N CYS A 472 6.65 -25.09 13.66
CA CYS A 472 6.19 -23.82 14.24
C CYS A 472 4.76 -23.95 14.80
N GLY A 473 3.88 -24.70 14.12
CA GLY A 473 2.56 -25.05 14.64
C GLY A 473 2.61 -25.81 15.97
N PHE A 474 3.52 -26.77 16.12
CA PHE A 474 3.76 -27.44 17.40
C PHE A 474 4.29 -26.50 18.49
N GLY A 475 4.94 -25.39 18.13
CA GLY A 475 5.33 -24.36 19.09
C GLY A 475 4.13 -23.54 19.56
N TYR A 476 3.29 -23.05 18.64
CA TYR A 476 2.00 -22.41 18.96
C TYR A 476 1.08 -23.29 19.83
N PHE A 477 1.11 -24.60 19.61
CA PHE A 477 0.46 -25.60 20.45
C PHE A 477 1.04 -25.60 21.88
N LEU A 478 2.36 -25.62 22.03
CA LEU A 478 3.04 -25.58 23.33
C LEU A 478 2.81 -24.25 24.07
N ASP A 479 2.81 -23.13 23.36
CA ASP A 479 2.59 -21.79 23.91
C ASP A 479 1.31 -21.74 24.76
N LEU A 480 0.19 -22.22 24.20
CA LEU A 480 -1.08 -22.25 24.91
C LEU A 480 -1.24 -23.44 25.87
N THR A 481 -0.62 -24.59 25.60
CA THR A 481 -0.54 -25.69 26.58
C THR A 481 0.07 -25.22 27.90
N TRP A 482 1.18 -24.49 27.86
CA TRP A 482 1.83 -23.99 29.08
C TRP A 482 1.10 -22.79 29.67
N ALA A 483 0.66 -21.82 28.87
CA ALA A 483 -0.11 -20.67 29.38
C ALA A 483 -1.37 -21.10 30.16
N GLN A 484 -2.04 -22.17 29.72
CA GLN A 484 -3.18 -22.75 30.46
C GLN A 484 -2.76 -23.72 31.58
N GLY A 485 -1.57 -24.31 31.47
CA GLY A 485 -0.99 -25.20 32.49
C GLY A 485 -0.97 -24.58 33.89
N VAL A 486 -0.78 -23.26 34.02
CA VAL A 486 -0.84 -22.55 35.30
C VAL A 486 -2.22 -22.71 35.97
N GLY A 487 -3.30 -22.47 35.23
CA GLY A 487 -4.67 -22.53 35.74
C GLY A 487 -5.08 -23.97 36.08
N LEU A 488 -4.64 -24.92 35.25
CA LEU A 488 -4.85 -26.34 35.45
C LEU A 488 -4.11 -26.92 36.69
N MET A 489 -3.03 -26.29 37.18
CA MET A 489 -2.37 -26.73 38.43
C MET A 489 -2.71 -25.85 39.65
N ALA A 490 -3.07 -24.58 39.46
CA ALA A 490 -3.17 -23.55 40.50
C ALA A 490 -3.92 -24.01 41.76
N THR A 491 -5.16 -24.47 41.61
CA THR A 491 -6.00 -24.86 42.76
C THR A 491 -5.46 -26.06 43.53
N ALA A 492 -4.72 -26.97 42.89
CA ALA A 492 -4.10 -28.13 43.54
C ALA A 492 -2.83 -27.74 44.33
N VAL A 493 -2.07 -26.78 43.80
CA VAL A 493 -0.88 -26.22 44.47
C VAL A 493 -1.29 -25.40 45.70
N TYR A 494 -2.32 -24.55 45.61
CA TYR A 494 -2.78 -23.73 46.73
C TYR A 494 -3.27 -24.58 47.90
N GLN A 495 -4.03 -25.65 47.61
CA GLN A 495 -4.56 -26.57 48.60
C GLN A 495 -3.45 -27.35 49.33
N GLU A 496 -2.48 -27.90 48.60
CA GLU A 496 -1.37 -28.65 49.21
C GLU A 496 -0.47 -27.74 50.06
N MET A 497 -0.14 -26.55 49.53
CA MET A 497 0.87 -25.68 50.14
C MET A 497 0.32 -24.70 51.19
N GLY A 498 -1.01 -24.62 51.33
CA GLY A 498 -1.70 -23.79 52.33
C GLY A 498 -1.65 -22.29 52.03
N VAL A 499 -1.68 -21.92 50.74
CA VAL A 499 -1.40 -20.54 50.28
C VAL A 499 -2.58 -19.60 50.65
N PRO A 500 -2.35 -18.54 51.45
CA PRO A 500 -3.37 -17.54 51.75
C PRO A 500 -3.90 -16.87 50.48
N THR A 501 -5.19 -16.55 50.43
CA THR A 501 -5.86 -15.97 49.25
C THR A 501 -5.13 -14.75 48.69
N GLU A 502 -4.61 -13.88 49.55
CA GLU A 502 -3.81 -12.70 49.21
C GLU A 502 -2.55 -13.01 48.38
N ARG A 503 -1.97 -14.20 48.55
CA ARG A 503 -0.72 -14.61 47.87
C ARG A 503 -0.94 -15.54 46.68
N GLN A 504 -2.16 -16.02 46.43
CA GLN A 504 -2.46 -16.95 45.33
C GLN A 504 -2.22 -16.33 43.94
N GLY A 505 -2.34 -15.00 43.81
CA GLY A 505 -2.04 -14.30 42.54
C GLY A 505 -0.57 -14.40 42.10
N LEU A 506 0.36 -14.63 43.04
CA LEU A 506 1.81 -14.58 42.78
C LEU A 506 2.26 -15.56 41.69
N LEU A 507 1.67 -16.76 41.64
CA LEU A 507 1.97 -17.77 40.62
C LEU A 507 1.66 -17.28 39.20
N SER A 508 0.53 -16.58 39.01
CA SER A 508 0.16 -15.97 37.72
C SER A 508 1.07 -14.78 37.38
N THR A 509 1.36 -13.92 38.37
CA THR A 509 2.29 -12.80 38.19
C THR A 509 3.68 -13.27 37.77
N CYS A 510 4.20 -14.33 38.40
CA CYS A 510 5.48 -14.94 38.03
C CYS A 510 5.44 -15.59 36.64
N ALA A 511 4.37 -16.30 36.27
CA ALA A 511 4.22 -16.84 34.92
C ALA A 511 4.24 -15.74 33.85
N ASN A 512 3.44 -14.70 34.04
CA ASN A 512 3.29 -13.60 33.08
C ASN A 512 4.53 -12.70 33.04
N ALA A 513 5.23 -12.49 34.16
CA ALA A 513 6.53 -11.81 34.17
C ALA A 513 7.61 -12.63 33.43
N GLY A 514 7.61 -13.96 33.60
CA GLY A 514 8.49 -14.86 32.86
C GLY A 514 8.24 -14.79 31.35
N LEU A 515 6.97 -14.83 30.93
CA LEU A 515 6.56 -14.65 29.53
C LEU A 515 7.05 -13.32 28.94
N ALA A 516 6.83 -12.21 29.65
CA ALA A 516 7.24 -10.87 29.18
C ALA A 516 8.76 -10.72 29.05
N ILE A 517 9.52 -11.21 30.04
CA ILE A 517 11.00 -11.22 30.00
C ILE A 517 11.49 -12.16 28.88
N GLY A 518 10.88 -13.33 28.73
CA GLY A 518 11.16 -14.26 27.63
C GLY A 518 11.00 -13.61 26.27
N ALA A 519 9.82 -13.04 25.98
CA ALA A 519 9.52 -12.43 24.69
C ALA A 519 10.48 -11.27 24.35
N PHE A 520 10.74 -10.38 25.32
CA PHE A 520 11.62 -9.22 25.11
C PHE A 520 13.09 -9.64 24.91
N PHE A 521 13.68 -10.38 25.87
CA PHE A 521 15.10 -10.68 25.83
C PHE A 521 15.45 -11.77 24.82
N ILE A 522 14.62 -12.81 24.65
CA ILE A 522 14.92 -13.89 23.70
C ILE A 522 14.69 -13.42 22.26
N GLY A 523 13.78 -12.46 22.01
CA GLY A 523 13.71 -11.76 20.72
C GLY A 523 15.06 -11.15 20.33
N VAL A 524 15.59 -10.26 21.16
CA VAL A 524 16.92 -9.63 20.94
C VAL A 524 18.06 -10.67 20.85
N ILE A 525 18.05 -11.70 21.70
CA ILE A 525 19.05 -12.77 21.65
C ILE A 525 18.96 -13.56 20.33
N THR A 526 17.77 -13.76 19.76
CA THR A 526 17.57 -14.50 18.50
C THR A 526 18.31 -13.82 17.34
N ASP A 527 18.33 -12.49 17.32
CA ASP A 527 19.06 -11.71 16.32
C ASP A 527 20.58 -11.69 16.57
N ILE A 528 21.06 -12.26 17.67
CA ILE A 528 22.48 -12.48 17.96
C ILE A 528 22.89 -13.92 17.65
N ILE A 529 22.17 -14.92 18.20
CA ILE A 529 22.56 -16.34 18.17
C ILE A 529 22.04 -17.12 16.97
N GLY A 530 21.03 -16.59 16.26
CA GLY A 530 20.36 -17.26 15.15
C GLY A 530 19.06 -17.93 15.56
N ARG A 531 18.13 -18.01 14.59
CA ARG A 531 16.77 -18.50 14.79
C ARG A 531 16.80 -20.00 15.12
N LYS A 532 17.75 -20.75 14.55
CA LYS A 532 17.96 -22.17 14.86
C LYS A 532 18.23 -22.45 16.34
N TRP A 533 19.12 -21.68 16.96
CA TRP A 533 19.49 -21.91 18.36
C TRP A 533 18.37 -21.48 19.29
N ALA A 534 17.80 -20.30 19.04
CA ALA A 534 16.70 -19.79 19.84
C ALA A 534 15.48 -20.74 19.83
N PHE A 535 15.04 -21.20 18.66
CA PHE A 535 13.93 -22.15 18.44
C PHE A 535 14.07 -23.50 19.16
N ASN A 536 15.29 -23.90 19.52
CA ASN A 536 15.56 -25.13 20.26
C ASN A 536 15.83 -24.88 21.74
N ILE A 537 16.54 -23.81 22.09
CA ILE A 537 16.86 -23.46 23.48
C ILE A 537 15.59 -23.10 24.25
N THR A 538 14.63 -22.39 23.63
CA THR A 538 13.33 -22.07 24.25
C THR A 538 12.60 -23.33 24.72
N CYS A 539 12.35 -24.30 23.83
CA CYS A 539 11.71 -25.57 24.18
C CYS A 539 12.50 -26.37 25.22
N LEU A 540 13.84 -26.35 25.18
CA LEU A 540 14.68 -27.04 26.16
C LEU A 540 14.55 -26.41 27.55
N VAL A 541 14.60 -25.08 27.64
CA VAL A 541 14.40 -24.32 28.89
C VAL A 541 13.01 -24.61 29.47
N THR A 542 11.95 -24.47 28.66
CA THR A 542 10.57 -24.72 29.09
C THR A 542 10.37 -26.16 29.55
N SER A 543 10.87 -27.16 28.82
CA SER A 543 10.73 -28.57 29.20
C SER A 543 11.51 -28.95 30.45
N VAL A 544 12.77 -28.50 30.59
CA VAL A 544 13.61 -28.82 31.75
C VAL A 544 13.06 -28.18 33.02
N PHE A 545 12.84 -26.87 33.04
CA PHE A 545 12.26 -26.22 34.23
C PHE A 545 10.83 -26.68 34.47
N GLY A 546 10.05 -26.90 33.41
CA GLY A 546 8.70 -27.45 33.49
C GLY A 546 8.61 -28.81 34.19
N MET A 547 9.52 -29.75 33.90
CA MET A 547 9.60 -31.02 34.64
C MET A 547 10.13 -30.85 36.06
N LEU A 548 11.07 -29.91 36.28
CA LEU A 548 11.62 -29.62 37.62
C LEU A 548 10.57 -29.07 38.61
N LEU A 549 9.42 -28.55 38.15
CA LEU A 549 8.31 -28.20 39.06
C LEU A 549 7.85 -29.38 39.93
N ALA A 550 7.87 -30.60 39.39
CA ALA A 550 7.49 -31.78 40.17
C ALA A 550 8.42 -32.05 41.36
N ALA A 551 9.66 -31.55 41.31
CA ALA A 551 10.68 -31.68 42.36
C ALA A 551 10.70 -30.52 43.37
N SER A 552 9.83 -29.51 43.25
CA SER A 552 9.78 -28.31 44.11
C SER A 552 9.38 -28.56 45.58
N GLY A 553 8.98 -29.78 45.94
CA GLY A 553 8.54 -30.13 47.29
C GLY A 553 7.23 -29.43 47.67
N GLN A 554 7.16 -28.92 48.92
CA GLN A 554 6.02 -28.13 49.45
C GLN A 554 6.36 -26.63 49.58
N ASN A 555 7.25 -26.11 48.74
CA ASN A 555 7.67 -24.71 48.74
C ASN A 555 7.02 -23.93 47.59
N TYR A 556 6.11 -23.02 47.92
CA TYR A 556 5.36 -22.22 46.94
C TYR A 556 6.25 -21.23 46.18
N GLU A 557 7.20 -20.59 46.87
CA GLU A 557 8.15 -19.66 46.23
C GLU A 557 9.05 -20.40 45.21
N ALA A 558 9.38 -21.67 45.49
CA ALA A 558 10.11 -22.51 44.55
C ALA A 558 9.25 -22.89 43.33
N VAL A 559 7.95 -23.18 43.49
CA VAL A 559 7.03 -23.38 42.36
C VAL A 559 6.97 -22.11 41.50
N CYS A 560 6.72 -20.95 42.10
CA CYS A 560 6.65 -19.67 41.39
C CYS A 560 7.96 -19.35 40.65
N GLY A 561 9.11 -19.54 41.29
CA GLY A 561 10.43 -19.27 40.71
C GLY A 561 10.81 -20.23 39.57
N ILE A 562 10.58 -21.54 39.72
CA ILE A 562 10.86 -22.51 38.64
C ILE A 562 9.88 -22.29 37.49
N TYR A 563 8.62 -21.94 37.77
CA TYR A 563 7.64 -21.68 36.72
C TYR A 563 7.93 -20.40 35.94
N PHE A 564 8.38 -19.34 36.62
CA PHE A 564 8.94 -18.14 35.98
C PHE A 564 10.06 -18.49 34.99
N LEU A 565 11.01 -19.37 35.37
CA LEU A 565 12.09 -19.81 34.49
C LEU A 565 11.59 -20.63 33.29
N ALA A 566 10.57 -21.49 33.46
CA ALA A 566 9.93 -22.19 32.35
C ALA A 566 9.21 -21.20 31.40
N CYS A 567 8.52 -20.19 31.95
CA CYS A 567 7.85 -19.14 31.18
C CYS A 567 8.80 -18.20 30.44
N ILE A 568 10.05 -18.04 30.86
CA ILE A 568 11.07 -17.35 30.05
C ILE A 568 11.32 -18.09 28.74
N GLY A 569 11.51 -19.42 28.80
CA GLY A 569 11.65 -20.24 27.58
C GLY A 569 10.41 -20.14 26.68
N LEU A 570 9.22 -20.21 27.28
CA LEU A 570 7.95 -20.11 26.59
C LEU A 570 7.75 -18.75 25.91
N GLY A 571 8.00 -17.65 26.62
CA GLY A 571 7.82 -16.29 26.12
C GLY A 571 8.70 -15.99 24.92
N GLY A 572 9.91 -16.56 24.89
CA GLY A 572 10.78 -16.48 23.72
C GLY A 572 10.30 -17.29 22.51
N ASN A 573 9.56 -18.39 22.72
CA ASN A 573 9.09 -19.25 21.63
C ASN A 573 8.05 -18.54 20.74
N ILE A 574 7.11 -17.82 21.37
CA ILE A 574 6.00 -17.09 20.73
C ILE A 574 6.44 -16.23 19.52
N PRO A 575 7.39 -15.27 19.67
CA PRO A 575 7.83 -14.46 18.52
C PRO A 575 8.67 -15.25 17.51
N ILE A 576 9.46 -16.23 17.95
CA ILE A 576 10.37 -16.99 17.07
C ILE A 576 9.60 -17.82 16.04
N ASP A 577 8.56 -18.55 16.46
CA ASP A 577 7.80 -19.43 15.57
C ASP A 577 7.14 -18.63 14.43
N ALA A 578 6.59 -17.45 14.76
CA ALA A 578 5.99 -16.53 13.80
C ALA A 578 7.04 -15.96 12.83
N THR A 579 8.20 -15.52 13.33
CA THR A 579 9.31 -15.03 12.50
C THR A 579 9.80 -16.12 11.55
N ILE A 580 10.08 -17.33 12.05
CA ILE A 580 10.54 -18.46 11.22
C ILE A 580 9.51 -18.78 10.13
N ALA A 581 8.22 -18.80 10.46
CA ALA A 581 7.17 -19.02 9.47
C ALA A 581 7.25 -17.95 8.34
N ILE A 582 7.31 -16.66 8.67
CA ILE A 582 7.40 -15.55 7.70
C ILE A 582 8.71 -15.57 6.90
N GLU A 583 9.80 -16.12 7.44
CA GLU A 583 11.10 -16.19 6.77
C GLU A 583 11.28 -17.39 5.82
N PHE A 584 10.48 -18.46 5.97
CA PHE A 584 10.61 -19.69 5.17
C PHE A 584 9.37 -20.04 4.32
N LEU A 585 8.19 -19.47 4.57
CA LEU A 585 6.98 -19.68 3.75
C LEU A 585 6.98 -18.75 2.52
N PRO A 586 6.59 -19.25 1.34
CA PRO A 586 6.47 -18.42 0.14
C PRO A 586 5.31 -17.43 0.25
N SER A 587 5.43 -16.30 -0.45
CA SER A 587 4.47 -15.18 -0.47
C SER A 587 3.03 -15.65 -0.73
N THR A 588 2.85 -16.51 -1.73
CA THR A 588 1.58 -17.15 -2.13
C THR A 588 0.86 -17.91 -1.00
N HIS A 589 1.60 -18.42 -0.01
CA HIS A 589 1.07 -19.24 1.08
C HIS A 589 1.19 -18.55 2.46
N ARG A 590 1.47 -17.25 2.51
CA ARG A 590 1.55 -16.49 3.79
C ARG A 590 0.27 -16.50 4.61
N ASN A 591 -0.88 -16.80 4.00
CA ASN A 591 -2.15 -17.03 4.72
C ASN A 591 -2.09 -18.24 5.68
N LEU A 592 -1.20 -19.21 5.45
CA LEU A 592 -0.94 -20.32 6.39
C LEU A 592 -0.36 -19.86 7.73
N VAL A 593 0.26 -18.67 7.81
CA VAL A 593 0.71 -18.09 9.08
C VAL A 593 -0.50 -17.76 9.97
N SER A 594 -1.58 -17.21 9.42
CA SER A 594 -2.83 -17.00 10.17
C SER A 594 -3.49 -18.31 10.60
N LEU A 595 -3.31 -19.39 9.83
CA LEU A 595 -3.78 -20.73 10.22
C LEU A 595 -2.96 -21.34 11.37
N MET A 596 -1.76 -20.84 11.69
CA MET A 596 -0.97 -21.36 12.81
C MET A 596 -1.68 -21.14 14.16
N SER A 597 -2.49 -20.10 14.31
CA SER A 597 -3.31 -19.86 15.51
C SER A 597 -4.29 -21.01 15.81
N MET A 598 -4.62 -21.88 14.85
CA MET A 598 -5.41 -23.10 15.09
C MET A 598 -4.72 -24.08 16.06
N TRP A 599 -3.38 -24.11 16.11
CA TRP A 599 -2.65 -25.02 16.98
C TRP A 599 -2.78 -24.63 18.47
N GLN A 600 -3.05 -23.37 18.78
CA GLN A 600 -3.21 -22.87 20.14
C GLN A 600 -4.38 -23.53 20.89
N PRO A 601 -5.66 -23.51 20.41
CA PRO A 601 -6.76 -24.22 21.08
C PRO A 601 -6.56 -25.75 21.10
N VAL A 602 -5.89 -26.34 20.10
CA VAL A 602 -5.49 -27.76 20.15
C VAL A 602 -4.58 -28.02 21.35
N GLY A 603 -3.63 -27.11 21.61
CA GLY A 603 -2.77 -27.12 22.79
C GLY A 603 -3.53 -27.10 24.12
N VAL A 604 -4.57 -26.27 24.23
CA VAL A 604 -5.40 -26.20 25.45
C VAL A 604 -6.26 -27.44 25.63
N VAL A 605 -6.87 -27.96 24.56
CA VAL A 605 -7.67 -29.19 24.61
C VAL A 605 -6.83 -30.37 25.06
N VAL A 606 -5.60 -30.52 24.53
CA VAL A 606 -4.68 -31.58 24.96
C VAL A 606 -4.20 -31.37 26.41
N ALA A 607 -3.85 -30.15 26.81
CA ALA A 607 -3.49 -29.84 28.21
C ALA A 607 -4.62 -30.19 29.18
N SER A 608 -5.86 -29.84 28.83
CA SER A 608 -7.07 -30.11 29.63
C SER A 608 -7.36 -31.61 29.72
N ALA A 609 -7.16 -32.37 28.63
CA ALA A 609 -7.30 -33.82 28.61
C ALA A 609 -6.22 -34.53 29.47
N ILE A 610 -4.98 -34.04 29.44
CA ILE A 610 -3.92 -34.53 30.33
C ILE A 610 -4.27 -34.23 31.79
N ALA A 611 -4.75 -33.02 32.10
CA ALA A 611 -5.16 -32.62 33.45
C ALA A 611 -6.36 -33.44 33.97
N TYR A 612 -7.33 -33.73 33.11
CA TYR A 612 -8.43 -34.68 33.39
C TYR A 612 -7.91 -36.08 33.75
N GLY A 613 -6.91 -36.59 33.01
CA GLY A 613 -6.29 -37.89 33.29
C GLY A 613 -5.37 -37.93 34.51
N THR A 614 -4.84 -36.78 34.95
CA THR A 614 -3.79 -36.66 35.98
C THR A 614 -4.24 -35.85 37.20
N ALA A 615 -4.32 -34.53 37.06
CA ALA A 615 -4.67 -33.57 38.11
C ALA A 615 -6.07 -33.75 38.71
N ALA A 616 -7.05 -34.25 37.94
CA ALA A 616 -8.37 -34.57 38.47
C ALA A 616 -8.40 -35.91 39.23
N LYS A 617 -7.61 -36.90 38.78
CA LYS A 617 -7.65 -38.29 39.26
C LYS A 617 -6.76 -38.57 40.47
N TYR A 618 -5.61 -37.89 40.58
CA TYR A 618 -4.59 -38.13 41.61
C TYR A 618 -4.46 -36.94 42.57
N ARG A 619 -5.61 -36.42 43.02
CA ARG A 619 -5.74 -35.25 43.89
C ARG A 619 -6.43 -35.60 45.21
N CYS A 620 -6.05 -34.92 46.28
CA CYS A 620 -6.69 -35.02 47.59
C CYS A 620 -8.13 -34.46 47.55
N ASP A 621 -9.00 -34.90 48.46
CA ASP A 621 -10.36 -34.35 48.57
C ASP A 621 -10.32 -32.83 48.76
N THR A 622 -11.12 -32.08 47.99
CA THR A 622 -11.16 -30.61 47.99
C THR A 622 -11.55 -29.99 49.33
N THR A 623 -12.15 -30.76 50.24
CA THR A 623 -12.52 -30.32 51.59
C THR A 623 -11.36 -30.40 52.60
N LEU A 624 -10.26 -31.11 52.28
CA LEU A 624 -9.14 -31.29 53.19
C LEU A 624 -8.19 -30.08 53.22
N PRO A 625 -7.82 -29.56 54.41
CA PRO A 625 -6.85 -28.47 54.54
C PRO A 625 -5.40 -28.93 54.26
N SER A 626 -4.51 -27.97 54.00
CA SER A 626 -3.07 -28.23 53.88
C SER A 626 -2.50 -28.77 55.20
N CYS A 627 -1.61 -29.77 55.12
CA CYS A 627 -0.91 -30.32 56.29
C CYS A 627 -0.02 -29.31 57.06
N LYS A 628 0.14 -28.07 56.58
CA LYS A 628 0.78 -26.98 57.33
C LYS A 628 -0.16 -26.28 58.33
N ASN A 629 -1.48 -26.41 58.13
CA ASN A 629 -2.50 -25.61 58.82
C ASN A 629 -3.31 -26.44 59.84
N VAL A 630 -2.96 -27.70 60.04
CA VAL A 630 -3.61 -28.66 60.96
C VAL A 630 -2.57 -29.37 61.82
N HIS A 631 -3.01 -29.91 62.96
CA HIS A 631 -2.11 -30.52 63.94
C HIS A 631 -1.70 -31.94 63.51
N ALA A 632 -0.54 -32.40 64.01
CA ALA A 632 0.04 -33.69 63.64
C ALA A 632 -0.89 -34.86 64.01
N GLY A 633 -1.48 -35.49 63.00
CA GLY A 633 -2.43 -36.61 63.13
C GLY A 633 -3.82 -36.34 62.55
N GLU A 634 -4.15 -35.09 62.22
CA GLU A 634 -5.42 -34.73 61.57
C GLU A 634 -5.38 -35.03 60.06
N ALA A 635 -6.55 -35.33 59.46
CA ALA A 635 -6.64 -35.63 58.04
C ALA A 635 -6.35 -34.39 57.19
N CYS A 636 -5.32 -34.46 56.34
CA CYS A 636 -4.79 -33.31 55.61
C CYS A 636 -4.37 -33.68 54.17
N CYS A 637 -4.31 -32.68 53.29
CA CYS A 637 -3.83 -32.87 51.92
C CYS A 637 -2.30 -32.97 51.89
N ALA A 638 -1.78 -34.20 51.91
CA ALA A 638 -0.36 -34.50 51.85
C ALA A 638 0.17 -34.55 50.40
N ALA A 639 1.46 -34.30 50.20
CA ALA A 639 2.08 -34.35 48.87
C ALA A 639 1.89 -35.71 48.17
N SER A 640 1.94 -36.82 48.93
CA SER A 640 1.73 -38.18 48.44
C SER A 640 0.30 -38.44 47.93
N THR A 641 -0.71 -37.73 48.47
CA THR A 641 -2.11 -37.84 48.05
C THR A 641 -2.50 -36.81 46.98
N ASN A 642 -1.60 -35.89 46.62
CA ASN A 642 -1.83 -34.82 45.64
C ASN A 642 -0.77 -34.80 44.52
N MET A 643 -0.43 -35.97 43.99
CA MET A 643 0.58 -36.11 42.93
C MET A 643 0.10 -35.68 41.53
N GLY A 644 -1.21 -35.49 41.33
CA GLY A 644 -1.82 -35.26 40.02
C GLY A 644 -1.30 -34.03 39.28
N TRP A 645 -1.07 -32.91 39.98
CA TRP A 645 -0.50 -31.72 39.36
C TRP A 645 0.97 -31.92 38.97
N ARG A 646 1.74 -32.71 39.74
CA ARG A 646 3.13 -33.06 39.39
C ARG A 646 3.17 -33.93 38.14
N TYR A 647 2.26 -34.89 38.01
CA TYR A 647 2.11 -35.70 36.79
C TYR A 647 1.72 -34.85 35.58
N LEU A 648 0.83 -33.87 35.73
CA LEU A 648 0.48 -32.91 34.67
C LEU A 648 1.74 -32.18 34.15
N MET A 649 2.56 -31.60 35.05
CA MET A 649 3.77 -30.86 34.64
C MET A 649 4.84 -31.78 34.04
N ILE A 650 4.99 -33.01 34.53
CA ILE A 650 5.89 -34.01 33.94
C ILE A 650 5.45 -34.39 32.52
N VAL A 651 4.15 -34.66 32.29
CA VAL A 651 3.65 -35.06 30.97
C VAL A 651 3.74 -33.90 29.97
N ILE A 652 3.37 -32.67 30.36
CA ILE A 652 3.52 -31.49 29.51
C ILE A 652 5.01 -31.21 29.24
N GLY A 653 5.87 -31.34 30.25
CA GLY A 653 7.33 -31.23 30.13
C GLY A 653 7.93 -32.25 29.16
N ALA A 654 7.55 -33.53 29.27
CA ALA A 654 7.98 -34.61 28.39
C ALA A 654 7.46 -34.45 26.95
N MET A 655 6.23 -33.93 26.78
CA MET A 655 5.68 -33.58 25.47
C MET A 655 6.48 -32.44 24.81
N THR A 656 6.80 -31.40 25.59
CA THR A 656 7.66 -30.27 25.16
C THR A 656 9.06 -30.76 24.77
N LEU A 657 9.63 -31.69 25.55
CA LEU A 657 10.92 -32.31 25.27
C LEU A 657 10.86 -33.20 24.00
N THR A 658 9.73 -33.87 23.76
CA THR A 658 9.50 -34.64 22.53
C THR A 658 9.46 -33.73 21.30
N VAL A 659 8.83 -32.54 21.40
CA VAL A 659 8.88 -31.52 20.33
C VAL A 659 10.31 -30.99 20.15
N PHE A 660 11.08 -30.76 21.21
CA PHE A 660 12.51 -30.43 21.11
C PHE A 660 13.30 -31.52 20.35
N PHE A 661 13.11 -32.79 20.68
CA PHE A 661 13.75 -33.88 19.94
C PHE A 661 13.25 -34.00 18.50
N ALA A 662 11.99 -33.65 18.20
CA ALA A 662 11.51 -33.57 16.82
C ALA A 662 12.18 -32.43 16.04
N ARG A 663 12.29 -31.23 16.66
CA ARG A 663 12.97 -30.03 16.12
C ARG A 663 14.48 -30.24 15.92
N TYR A 664 15.12 -31.14 16.68
CA TYR A 664 16.57 -31.34 16.66
C TYR A 664 17.04 -32.63 15.94
N LEU A 665 16.35 -33.76 16.13
CA LEU A 665 16.75 -35.08 15.63
C LEU A 665 15.96 -35.54 14.39
N ILE A 666 14.66 -35.29 14.35
CA ILE A 666 13.78 -35.79 13.26
C ILE A 666 13.89 -34.90 12.03
N PHE A 667 13.93 -33.58 12.22
CA PHE A 667 14.05 -32.61 11.14
C PHE A 667 15.27 -31.72 11.33
N ARG A 668 16.16 -31.67 10.32
CA ARG A 668 17.37 -30.84 10.37
C ARG A 668 17.03 -29.40 9.96
N PHE A 669 16.58 -28.60 10.91
CA PHE A 669 16.38 -27.16 10.71
C PHE A 669 17.69 -26.49 10.23
N TYR A 670 17.63 -25.84 9.08
CA TYR A 670 18.66 -24.94 8.57
C TYR A 670 18.42 -23.53 9.09
N GLU A 671 19.51 -22.79 9.35
CA GLU A 671 19.41 -21.40 9.84
C GLU A 671 18.75 -20.48 8.80
N SER A 672 18.06 -19.43 9.25
CA SER A 672 17.39 -18.48 8.36
C SER A 672 18.37 -17.84 7.36
N PRO A 673 18.08 -17.88 6.04
CA PRO A 673 18.88 -17.19 5.04
C PRO A 673 18.97 -15.67 5.30
N LYS A 674 17.89 -15.05 5.80
CA LYS A 674 17.84 -13.61 6.15
C LYS A 674 18.69 -13.28 7.37
N PHE A 675 18.74 -14.18 8.37
CA PHE A 675 19.67 -14.04 9.50
C PHE A 675 21.13 -14.15 9.07
N LEU A 676 21.45 -15.12 8.20
CA LEU A 676 22.80 -15.27 7.68
C LEU A 676 23.22 -14.04 6.87
N LEU A 677 22.29 -13.49 6.08
CA LEU A 677 22.47 -12.23 5.37
C LEU A 677 22.72 -11.03 6.31
N SER A 678 21.94 -10.86 7.40
CA SER A 678 22.16 -9.76 8.35
C SER A 678 23.48 -9.86 9.13
N LYS A 679 24.08 -11.06 9.20
CA LYS A 679 25.44 -11.28 9.71
C LYS A 679 26.54 -11.22 8.63
N GLY A 680 26.22 -10.78 7.41
CA GLY A 680 27.16 -10.69 6.29
C GLY A 680 27.65 -12.05 5.76
N ARG A 681 26.94 -13.14 6.05
CA ARG A 681 27.31 -14.52 5.67
C ARG A 681 26.55 -14.96 4.41
N GLU A 682 26.74 -14.21 3.34
CA GLU A 682 26.01 -14.35 2.06
C GLU A 682 26.11 -15.76 1.45
N GLN A 683 27.33 -16.31 1.34
CA GLN A 683 27.53 -17.68 0.85
C GLN A 683 26.76 -18.71 1.70
N ALA A 684 26.71 -18.52 3.03
CA ALA A 684 26.00 -19.43 3.92
C ALA A 684 24.47 -19.36 3.72
N ALA A 685 23.92 -18.19 3.34
CA ALA A 685 22.51 -18.04 3.02
C ALA A 685 22.14 -18.81 1.73
N ILE A 686 22.96 -18.71 0.68
CA ILE A 686 22.79 -19.47 -0.58
C ILE A 686 22.96 -20.97 -0.33
N ASP A 687 23.97 -21.36 0.44
CA ASP A 687 24.17 -22.74 0.87
C ASP A 687 22.96 -23.33 1.61
N VAL A 688 22.15 -22.51 2.28
CA VAL A 688 20.88 -22.95 2.88
C VAL A 688 19.80 -23.09 1.82
N LEU A 689 19.63 -22.11 0.92
CA LEU A 689 18.66 -22.21 -0.18
C LEU A 689 18.92 -23.45 -1.05
N CYS A 690 20.18 -23.74 -1.39
CA CYS A 690 20.60 -24.97 -2.07
C CYS A 690 20.21 -26.25 -1.31
N LYS A 691 20.32 -26.25 0.03
CA LYS A 691 19.92 -27.40 0.86
C LYS A 691 18.39 -27.56 0.93
N ILE A 692 17.63 -26.46 0.91
CA ILE A 692 16.15 -26.48 0.88
C ILE A 692 15.67 -26.99 -0.49
N ALA A 693 16.20 -26.45 -1.59
CA ALA A 693 15.90 -26.91 -2.94
C ALA A 693 16.18 -28.42 -3.11
N LYS A 694 17.36 -28.87 -2.65
CA LYS A 694 17.73 -30.29 -2.64
C LYS A 694 16.78 -31.15 -1.78
N PHE A 695 16.35 -30.66 -0.62
CA PHE A 695 15.38 -31.38 0.23
C PHE A 695 14.01 -31.51 -0.43
N ASN A 696 13.60 -30.49 -1.19
CA ASN A 696 12.35 -30.48 -1.95
C ASN A 696 12.42 -31.27 -3.27
N ASN A 697 13.62 -31.68 -3.72
CA ASN A 697 13.89 -32.25 -5.05
C ASN A 697 13.54 -31.28 -6.20
N VAL A 698 13.82 -29.99 -5.99
CA VAL A 698 13.68 -28.91 -6.98
C VAL A 698 15.08 -28.55 -7.50
N ALA A 699 15.15 -27.89 -8.67
CA ALA A 699 16.40 -27.34 -9.19
C ALA A 699 17.10 -26.42 -8.17
N ALA A 700 18.42 -26.34 -8.25
CA ALA A 700 19.20 -25.45 -7.39
C ALA A 700 18.76 -23.98 -7.58
N PRO A 701 18.79 -23.15 -6.53
CA PRO A 701 18.44 -21.73 -6.64
C PRO A 701 19.34 -21.03 -7.66
N THR A 702 18.77 -20.05 -8.35
CA THR A 702 19.47 -19.23 -9.36
C THR A 702 20.37 -18.16 -8.74
N LEU A 703 20.14 -17.83 -7.47
CA LEU A 703 20.84 -16.76 -6.75
C LEU A 703 22.27 -17.16 -6.32
N THR A 704 23.22 -16.29 -6.62
CA THR A 704 24.65 -16.42 -6.35
C THR A 704 25.16 -15.30 -5.44
N VAL A 705 26.40 -15.42 -4.95
CA VAL A 705 27.05 -14.34 -4.17
C VAL A 705 27.33 -13.12 -5.06
N GLU A 706 27.51 -13.32 -6.37
CA GLU A 706 27.77 -12.23 -7.32
C GLU A 706 26.57 -11.28 -7.43
N ASP A 707 25.34 -11.79 -7.27
CA ASP A 707 24.10 -11.00 -7.22
C ASP A 707 23.99 -10.14 -5.96
N PHE A 708 24.38 -10.66 -4.80
CA PHE A 708 24.47 -9.83 -3.58
C PHE A 708 25.55 -8.76 -3.69
N GLN A 709 26.69 -9.09 -4.31
CA GLN A 709 27.76 -8.14 -4.60
C GLN A 709 27.38 -7.14 -5.71
N ARG A 710 26.46 -7.46 -6.62
CA ARG A 710 25.83 -6.49 -7.54
C ARG A 710 25.07 -5.45 -6.74
N VAL A 711 24.10 -5.88 -5.93
CA VAL A 711 23.23 -4.98 -5.16
C VAL A 711 24.04 -4.08 -4.23
N GLU A 712 25.15 -4.59 -3.68
CA GLU A 712 26.07 -3.77 -2.90
C GLU A 712 26.90 -2.77 -3.73
N ARG A 713 27.35 -3.15 -4.94
CA ARG A 713 28.02 -2.20 -5.86
C ARG A 713 27.08 -1.10 -6.32
N GLU A 714 25.81 -1.41 -6.56
CA GLU A 714 24.79 -0.44 -6.97
C GLU A 714 24.31 0.47 -5.82
N ALA A 715 24.50 0.05 -4.56
CA ALA A 715 24.16 0.83 -3.37
C ALA A 715 25.31 1.69 -2.81
N ARG A 716 26.57 1.50 -3.25
CA ARG A 716 27.77 2.21 -2.73
C ARG A 716 27.91 3.66 -3.23
N GLY A 717 26.84 4.44 -3.07
CA GLY A 717 26.88 5.92 -3.02
C GLY A 717 26.78 6.49 -1.60
N VAL A 718 26.54 5.64 -0.60
CA VAL A 718 26.47 6.01 0.83
C VAL A 718 27.37 5.06 1.63
N SER A 719 28.16 5.63 2.54
CA SER A 719 29.04 4.87 3.44
C SER A 719 28.26 4.34 4.64
N ASP A 720 28.45 3.07 5.02
CA ASP A 720 28.75 2.80 6.45
C ASP A 720 29.53 1.49 6.73
N ALA A 721 29.92 1.35 8.00
CA ALA A 721 31.05 0.59 8.50
C ALA A 721 30.92 -0.95 8.56
N SER A 722 32.08 -1.60 8.72
CA SER A 722 32.22 -3.05 8.89
C SER A 722 31.78 -3.55 10.29
N PRO A 723 31.21 -4.77 10.41
CA PRO A 723 30.69 -5.26 11.69
C PRO A 723 31.79 -5.60 12.71
N PRO A 724 31.59 -5.31 14.02
CA PRO A 724 32.60 -5.52 15.05
C PRO A 724 32.76 -7.00 15.45
N GLN A 725 33.99 -7.50 15.45
CA GLN A 725 34.32 -8.93 15.62
C GLN A 725 34.39 -9.43 17.08
N ASN A 726 34.07 -8.60 18.09
CA ASN A 726 34.29 -8.93 19.51
C ASN A 726 32.98 -9.02 20.32
N ALA A 727 32.88 -9.99 21.23
CA ALA A 727 31.68 -10.25 22.04
C ALA A 727 31.18 -9.04 22.87
N LYS A 728 32.08 -8.18 23.35
CA LYS A 728 31.70 -6.90 23.99
C LYS A 728 31.10 -5.89 23.01
N GLY A 729 31.58 -5.87 21.75
CA GLY A 729 31.03 -5.06 20.67
C GLY A 729 29.65 -5.56 20.20
N VAL A 730 29.38 -6.86 20.28
CA VAL A 730 28.05 -7.43 20.01
C VAL A 730 27.01 -6.97 21.03
N ILE A 731 27.37 -6.93 22.32
CA ILE A 731 26.48 -6.42 23.38
C ILE A 731 26.28 -4.91 23.24
N LEU A 732 27.34 -4.15 22.95
CA LEU A 732 27.23 -2.71 22.73
C LEU A 732 26.40 -2.37 21.48
N GLY A 733 26.56 -3.15 20.40
CA GLY A 733 25.73 -3.06 19.19
C GLY A 733 24.26 -3.36 19.48
N ALA A 734 23.94 -4.39 20.26
CA ALA A 734 22.55 -4.68 20.67
C ALA A 734 21.92 -3.56 21.53
N ILE A 735 22.73 -2.77 22.24
CA ILE A 735 22.27 -1.57 22.98
C ILE A 735 22.11 -0.37 22.03
N GLN A 736 22.92 -0.27 20.97
CA GLN A 736 22.75 0.74 19.92
C GLN A 736 21.52 0.44 19.03
N GLU A 737 21.24 -0.84 18.74
CA GLU A 737 20.02 -1.30 18.07
C GLU A 737 18.76 -0.84 18.80
N LEU A 738 18.72 -0.90 20.15
CA LEU A 738 17.60 -0.35 20.95
C LEU A 738 17.35 1.17 20.72
N GLY A 739 18.24 1.86 20.01
CA GLY A 739 17.99 3.18 19.43
C GLY A 739 16.78 3.24 18.49
N PHE A 740 16.42 2.16 17.79
CA PHE A 740 15.23 2.13 16.92
C PHE A 740 13.92 2.39 17.71
N LEU A 741 13.88 2.00 18.99
CA LEU A 741 12.71 2.27 19.85
C LEU A 741 12.50 3.77 20.05
N ARG A 742 13.56 4.59 19.96
CA ARG A 742 13.44 6.05 20.00
C ARG A 742 12.78 6.59 18.73
N GLU A 743 13.03 5.97 17.58
CA GLU A 743 12.43 6.35 16.30
C GLU A 743 10.94 5.98 16.26
N LEU A 744 10.57 4.80 16.78
CA LEU A 744 9.18 4.36 16.94
C LEU A 744 8.32 5.36 17.76
N PHE A 745 8.94 6.06 18.71
CA PHE A 745 8.29 7.13 19.49
C PHE A 745 8.58 8.56 18.98
N SER A 746 9.32 8.71 17.88
CA SER A 746 9.72 10.02 17.35
C SER A 746 8.61 10.69 16.54
N LYS A 747 7.75 9.93 15.86
CA LYS A 747 6.58 10.49 15.15
C LYS A 747 5.32 10.29 15.99
N LYS A 748 4.52 11.35 16.14
CA LYS A 748 3.26 11.32 16.91
C LYS A 748 2.28 10.24 16.42
N THR A 749 2.22 10.01 15.11
CA THR A 749 1.36 8.97 14.50
C THR A 749 1.82 7.56 14.87
N GLU A 750 3.12 7.27 14.77
CA GLU A 750 3.70 5.96 15.12
C GLU A 750 3.54 5.69 16.63
N SER A 751 3.80 6.70 17.47
CA SER A 751 3.53 6.65 18.92
C SER A 751 2.06 6.35 19.25
N ILE A 752 1.12 7.05 18.61
CA ILE A 752 -0.32 6.84 18.84
C ILE A 752 -0.75 5.45 18.35
N THR A 753 -0.29 5.02 17.18
CA THR A 753 -0.57 3.67 16.65
C THR A 753 -0.01 2.60 17.56
N PHE A 754 1.23 2.74 18.06
CA PHE A 754 1.81 1.82 19.03
C PHE A 754 1.01 1.78 20.33
N VAL A 755 0.63 2.94 20.89
CA VAL A 755 -0.17 3.00 22.12
C VAL A 755 -1.55 2.37 21.95
N LEU A 756 -2.26 2.66 20.84
CA LEU A 756 -3.56 2.06 20.56
C LEU A 756 -3.45 0.53 20.35
N LEU A 757 -2.42 0.07 19.66
CA LEU A 757 -2.16 -1.36 19.44
C LEU A 757 -1.80 -2.07 20.76
N ALA A 758 -0.96 -1.45 21.59
CA ALA A 758 -0.61 -1.95 22.91
C ALA A 758 -1.83 -2.03 23.83
N LEU A 759 -2.67 -1.00 23.89
CA LEU A 759 -3.92 -1.01 24.65
C LEU A 759 -4.88 -2.11 24.17
N GLY A 760 -5.00 -2.30 22.84
CA GLY A 760 -5.79 -3.37 22.25
C GLY A 760 -5.31 -4.77 22.67
N TYR A 761 -4.01 -5.06 22.51
CA TYR A 761 -3.43 -6.34 22.93
C TYR A 761 -3.44 -6.56 24.44
N MET A 762 -3.31 -5.49 25.26
CA MET A 762 -3.48 -5.59 26.71
C MET A 762 -4.90 -6.01 27.08
N GLY A 763 -5.91 -5.41 26.46
CA GLY A 763 -7.32 -5.76 26.68
C GLY A 763 -7.64 -7.21 26.31
N ASP A 764 -7.18 -7.66 25.13
CA ASP A 764 -7.37 -9.05 24.70
C ASP A 764 -6.63 -10.05 25.60
N TYR A 765 -5.37 -9.76 25.96
CA TYR A 765 -4.60 -10.59 26.89
C TYR A 765 -5.26 -10.71 28.27
N TRP A 766 -5.90 -9.65 28.77
CA TRP A 766 -6.68 -9.68 30.01
C TRP A 766 -7.93 -10.56 29.90
N SER A 767 -8.73 -10.44 28.83
CA SER A 767 -9.87 -11.34 28.55
C SER A 767 -9.41 -12.80 28.52
N PHE A 768 -8.36 -13.09 27.74
CA PHE A 768 -7.77 -14.41 27.61
C PHE A 768 -7.27 -14.99 28.95
N ASN A 769 -6.66 -14.18 29.82
CA ASN A 769 -6.25 -14.63 31.16
C ASN A 769 -7.47 -14.85 32.08
N LEU A 770 -8.52 -14.04 31.97
CA LEU A 770 -9.73 -14.18 32.79
C LEU A 770 -10.48 -15.48 32.45
N ALA A 771 -10.78 -15.69 31.17
CA ALA A 771 -11.44 -16.89 30.65
C ALA A 771 -10.52 -18.13 30.67
N GLY A 772 -9.21 -17.95 30.56
CA GLY A 772 -8.22 -19.01 30.57
C GLY A 772 -7.85 -19.50 31.97
N TYR A 773 -7.19 -18.62 32.72
CA TYR A 773 -6.48 -18.97 33.95
C TYR A 773 -7.39 -18.97 35.19
N PHE A 774 -8.31 -18.01 35.29
CA PHE A 774 -9.17 -17.85 36.46
C PHE A 774 -10.47 -18.67 36.38
N LEU A 775 -10.93 -19.03 35.18
CA LEU A 775 -12.13 -19.84 34.97
C LEU A 775 -12.20 -21.16 35.78
N PRO A 776 -11.14 -21.94 36.09
CA PRO A 776 -11.31 -23.15 36.90
C PRO A 776 -11.53 -22.80 38.37
N ILE A 777 -11.04 -21.64 38.82
CA ILE A 777 -11.26 -21.10 40.17
C ILE A 777 -12.71 -20.59 40.26
N VAL A 778 -13.16 -19.82 39.25
CA VAL A 778 -14.54 -19.30 39.19
C VAL A 778 -15.56 -20.43 39.10
N LEU A 779 -15.35 -21.42 38.22
CA LEU A 779 -16.22 -22.60 38.14
C LEU A 779 -16.20 -23.40 39.45
N LEU A 780 -15.04 -23.60 40.07
CA LEU A 780 -14.97 -24.33 41.34
C LEU A 780 -15.73 -23.58 42.45
N GLN A 781 -15.55 -22.26 42.58
CA GLN A 781 -16.25 -21.43 43.56
C GLN A 781 -17.77 -21.43 43.33
N ASN A 782 -18.23 -21.17 42.10
CA ASN A 782 -19.65 -21.11 41.79
C ASN A 782 -20.36 -22.48 41.86
N ASN A 783 -19.62 -23.59 41.68
CA ASN A 783 -20.18 -24.94 41.83
C ASN A 783 -20.24 -25.41 43.30
N VAL A 784 -19.54 -24.77 44.25
CA VAL A 784 -19.62 -25.10 45.69
C VAL A 784 -21.01 -24.79 46.25
N ASP A 785 -21.65 -23.69 45.84
CA ASP A 785 -22.99 -23.31 46.29
C ASP A 785 -24.11 -24.23 45.77
N SER A 786 -23.83 -25.05 44.74
CA SER A 786 -24.82 -25.92 44.08
C SER A 786 -24.84 -27.36 44.59
N GLY A 787 -23.90 -27.74 45.48
CA GLY A 787 -23.83 -29.09 46.08
C GLY A 787 -23.56 -30.26 45.11
N ALA A 788 -23.31 -29.99 43.83
CA ALA A 788 -23.19 -31.01 42.80
C ALA A 788 -22.22 -30.62 41.67
N THR A 789 -20.94 -30.94 41.81
CA THR A 789 -20.04 -31.41 40.73
C THR A 789 -18.68 -31.82 41.32
N THR A 790 -17.99 -32.77 40.69
CA THR A 790 -16.63 -33.18 41.09
C THR A 790 -15.58 -32.39 40.34
N VAL A 791 -14.34 -32.33 40.85
CA VAL A 791 -13.18 -31.70 40.16
C VAL A 791 -13.03 -32.21 38.71
N THR A 792 -13.31 -33.48 38.49
CA THR A 792 -13.34 -34.16 37.18
C THR A 792 -14.28 -33.49 36.17
N GLU A 793 -15.39 -32.90 36.63
CA GLU A 793 -16.33 -32.17 35.79
C GLU A 793 -15.79 -30.81 35.35
N THR A 794 -15.06 -30.10 36.20
CA THR A 794 -14.42 -28.82 35.85
C THR A 794 -13.44 -28.99 34.69
N TYR A 795 -12.58 -30.01 34.72
CA TYR A 795 -11.66 -30.32 33.61
C TYR A 795 -12.39 -30.84 32.35
N ARG A 796 -13.54 -31.50 32.50
CA ARG A 796 -14.36 -31.92 31.36
C ARG A 796 -15.03 -30.71 30.67
N GLN A 797 -15.51 -29.76 31.45
CA GLN A 797 -16.08 -28.49 30.96
C GLN A 797 -15.04 -27.68 30.19
N TYR A 798 -13.78 -27.65 30.64
CA TYR A 798 -12.66 -27.10 29.88
C TYR A 798 -12.58 -27.67 28.46
N ILE A 799 -12.56 -28.99 28.30
CA ILE A 799 -12.50 -29.62 26.97
C ILE A 799 -13.67 -29.17 26.07
N TYR A 800 -14.88 -29.01 26.61
CA TYR A 800 -16.04 -28.52 25.86
C TYR A 800 -15.97 -27.03 25.48
N ILE A 801 -15.25 -26.20 26.24
CA ILE A 801 -15.07 -24.77 25.97
C ILE A 801 -14.04 -24.54 24.85
N TYR A 802 -12.89 -25.24 24.90
CA TYR A 802 -11.79 -24.98 23.95
C TYR A 802 -11.91 -25.76 22.63
N LEU A 803 -12.65 -26.87 22.59
CA LEU A 803 -12.81 -27.67 21.37
C LEU A 803 -13.48 -26.89 20.21
N PRO A 804 -14.57 -26.10 20.43
CA PRO A 804 -15.11 -25.20 19.40
C PRO A 804 -14.15 -24.09 18.96
N GLY A 805 -13.17 -23.73 19.80
CA GLY A 805 -12.13 -22.74 19.48
C GLY A 805 -11.26 -23.13 18.28
N ILE A 806 -11.07 -24.43 18.03
CA ILE A 806 -10.36 -24.94 16.86
C ILE A 806 -11.12 -24.59 15.58
N LEU A 807 -12.45 -24.76 15.58
CA LEU A 807 -13.32 -24.38 14.46
C LEU A 807 -13.33 -22.85 14.28
N GLY A 808 -13.31 -22.11 15.38
CA GLY A 808 -13.07 -20.66 15.38
C GLY A 808 -11.84 -20.31 14.56
N ALA A 809 -10.64 -20.72 15.00
CA ALA A 809 -9.39 -20.32 14.35
C ALA A 809 -9.33 -20.65 12.84
N VAL A 810 -9.95 -21.74 12.40
CA VAL A 810 -10.12 -22.07 10.98
C VAL A 810 -11.05 -21.09 10.25
N LEU A 811 -12.15 -20.67 10.88
CA LEU A 811 -13.10 -19.70 10.32
C LEU A 811 -12.51 -18.28 10.19
N ALA A 812 -11.62 -17.87 11.08
CA ALA A 812 -10.90 -16.58 10.99
C ALA A 812 -10.03 -16.46 9.73
N LEU A 813 -9.44 -17.56 9.26
CA LEU A 813 -8.68 -17.58 8.00
C LEU A 813 -9.56 -17.18 6.81
N PHE A 814 -10.83 -17.62 6.82
CA PHE A 814 -11.79 -17.34 5.76
C PHE A 814 -12.46 -15.96 5.89
N SER A 815 -12.72 -15.46 7.11
CA SER A 815 -13.33 -14.13 7.30
C SER A 815 -12.44 -13.01 6.77
N VAL A 816 -11.14 -13.09 7.02
CA VAL A 816 -10.11 -12.13 6.56
C VAL A 816 -10.02 -12.06 5.03
N GLN A 817 -10.43 -13.12 4.31
CA GLN A 817 -10.40 -13.20 2.85
C GLN A 817 -11.71 -12.73 2.19
N LEU A 818 -12.73 -12.31 2.96
CA LEU A 818 -13.99 -11.81 2.41
C LEU A 818 -13.87 -10.32 2.04
N PRO A 819 -14.12 -9.92 0.77
CA PRO A 819 -13.91 -8.55 0.31
C PRO A 819 -14.82 -7.51 1.00
N LEU A 820 -15.99 -7.93 1.49
CA LEU A 820 -16.95 -7.05 2.20
C LEU A 820 -16.67 -6.86 3.69
N ILE A 821 -15.76 -7.64 4.28
CA ILE A 821 -15.45 -7.58 5.73
C ILE A 821 -13.98 -7.20 5.92
N GLY A 822 -13.08 -7.85 5.19
CA GLY A 822 -11.64 -7.64 5.27
C GLY A 822 -11.08 -7.84 6.69
N ARG A 823 -9.84 -7.38 6.89
CA ARG A 823 -9.17 -7.47 8.20
C ARG A 823 -9.80 -6.57 9.26
N LYS A 824 -10.16 -5.33 8.88
CA LYS A 824 -10.65 -4.29 9.80
C LYS A 824 -11.95 -4.70 10.48
N TRP A 825 -13.00 -5.02 9.71
CA TRP A 825 -14.28 -5.37 10.31
C TRP A 825 -14.28 -6.74 10.97
N SER A 826 -13.47 -7.70 10.50
CA SER A 826 -13.32 -8.98 11.19
C SER A 826 -12.81 -8.79 12.63
N LEU A 827 -11.85 -7.88 12.83
CA LEU A 827 -11.27 -7.59 14.16
C LEU A 827 -12.21 -6.73 15.04
N VAL A 828 -12.91 -5.75 14.46
CA VAL A 828 -13.92 -4.96 15.19
C VAL A 828 -15.08 -5.84 15.66
N ILE A 829 -15.57 -6.74 14.80
CA ILE A 829 -16.68 -7.64 15.12
C ILE A 829 -16.26 -8.67 16.18
N SER A 830 -15.07 -9.25 16.09
CA SER A 830 -14.58 -10.19 17.12
C SER A 830 -14.42 -9.50 18.48
N ALA A 831 -13.79 -8.32 18.53
CA ALA A 831 -13.59 -7.56 19.76
C ALA A 831 -14.92 -7.12 20.40
N ALA A 832 -15.89 -6.65 19.59
CA ALA A 832 -17.22 -6.27 20.09
C ALA A 832 -17.99 -7.48 20.66
N LEU A 833 -17.92 -8.64 20.00
CA LEU A 833 -18.59 -9.86 20.45
C LEU A 833 -17.90 -10.48 21.68
N GLN A 834 -16.58 -10.37 21.80
CA GLN A 834 -15.80 -10.73 22.99
C GLN A 834 -16.17 -9.85 24.19
N GLY A 835 -16.19 -8.52 24.01
CA GLY A 835 -16.62 -7.57 25.05
C GLY A 835 -18.08 -7.77 25.48
N LEU A 836 -18.97 -8.13 24.55
CA LEU A 836 -20.34 -8.52 24.87
C LEU A 836 -20.39 -9.83 25.66
N SER A 837 -19.59 -10.84 25.30
CA SER A 837 -19.52 -12.12 26.02
C SER A 837 -19.04 -11.92 27.46
N MET A 838 -17.98 -11.12 27.67
CA MET A 838 -17.49 -10.73 29.00
C MET A 838 -18.55 -9.98 29.81
N SER A 839 -19.30 -9.06 29.19
CA SER A 839 -20.40 -8.36 29.85
C SER A 839 -21.54 -9.30 30.27
N LEU A 840 -21.85 -10.32 29.46
CA LEU A 840 -22.87 -11.32 29.78
C LEU A 840 -22.41 -12.31 30.86
N TYR A 841 -21.09 -12.53 30.99
CA TYR A 841 -20.52 -13.42 32.01
C TYR A 841 -20.87 -12.98 33.44
N THR A 842 -21.08 -11.68 33.67
CA THR A 842 -21.48 -11.15 35.00
C THR A 842 -22.95 -11.39 35.35
N GLN A 843 -23.80 -11.75 34.38
CA GLN A 843 -25.25 -11.95 34.59
C GLN A 843 -25.67 -13.43 34.61
N VAL A 844 -24.78 -14.33 34.22
CA VAL A 844 -25.03 -15.76 34.27
C VAL A 844 -24.66 -16.30 35.65
N HIS A 845 -25.51 -17.17 36.19
CA HIS A 845 -25.29 -17.89 37.46
C HIS A 845 -25.42 -19.42 37.31
N SER A 846 -25.46 -19.94 36.08
CA SER A 846 -25.59 -21.38 35.81
C SER A 846 -24.34 -21.94 35.13
N THR A 847 -23.90 -23.13 35.54
CA THR A 847 -22.71 -23.79 35.00
C THR A 847 -22.81 -23.99 33.48
N ALA A 848 -23.99 -24.34 32.96
CA ALA A 848 -24.23 -24.46 31.52
C ALA A 848 -24.13 -23.11 30.78
N GLY A 849 -24.57 -22.01 31.40
CA GLY A 849 -24.41 -20.67 30.85
C GLY A 849 -22.95 -20.20 30.85
N TYR A 850 -22.20 -20.48 31.92
CA TYR A 850 -20.77 -20.14 31.99
C TYR A 850 -19.95 -20.89 30.93
N VAL A 851 -20.21 -22.20 30.77
CA VAL A 851 -19.63 -23.02 29.70
C VAL A 851 -20.04 -22.49 28.32
N GLY A 852 -21.32 -22.17 28.13
CA GLY A 852 -21.84 -21.62 26.89
C GLY A 852 -21.22 -20.26 26.50
N LEU A 853 -21.06 -19.34 27.45
CA LEU A 853 -20.46 -18.02 27.20
C LEU A 853 -18.94 -18.08 26.98
N ASN A 854 -18.21 -18.96 27.66
CA ASN A 854 -16.77 -19.13 27.39
C ASN A 854 -16.55 -19.82 26.04
N ALA A 855 -17.35 -20.83 25.70
CA ALA A 855 -17.34 -21.42 24.36
C ALA A 855 -17.73 -20.38 23.30
N LEU A 856 -18.67 -19.47 23.61
CA LEU A 856 -19.03 -18.37 22.73
C LEU A 856 -17.84 -17.42 22.53
N GLU A 857 -17.24 -16.89 23.60
CA GLU A 857 -16.05 -16.02 23.59
C GLU A 857 -14.94 -16.61 22.72
N TYR A 858 -14.61 -17.89 22.94
CA TYR A 858 -13.52 -18.55 22.21
C TYR A 858 -13.82 -18.77 20.72
N ILE A 859 -15.09 -18.89 20.33
CA ILE A 859 -15.49 -18.84 18.92
C ILE A 859 -15.53 -17.37 18.42
N MET A 860 -15.89 -16.40 19.27
CA MET A 860 -16.02 -14.98 18.92
C MET A 860 -14.67 -14.33 18.60
N GLN A 861 -13.59 -14.77 19.22
CA GLN A 861 -12.21 -14.45 18.81
C GLN A 861 -11.91 -14.90 17.35
N SER A 862 -12.81 -15.59 16.65
CA SER A 862 -12.53 -16.13 15.30
C SER A 862 -13.79 -16.40 14.40
N ARG A 863 -14.73 -15.44 14.30
CA ARG A 863 -15.98 -15.50 13.48
C ARG A 863 -15.79 -15.02 12.02
N ILE A 864 -16.62 -15.30 11.00
CA ILE A 864 -17.54 -16.40 10.60
C ILE A 864 -17.95 -16.15 9.11
N CYS A 865 -18.21 -17.17 8.27
CA CYS A 865 -19.39 -17.25 7.36
C CYS A 865 -19.38 -18.50 6.45
N VAL A 866 -20.49 -19.27 6.44
CA VAL A 866 -20.72 -20.37 5.48
C VAL A 866 -21.93 -20.11 4.57
N GLU A 867 -22.96 -19.39 5.03
CA GLU A 867 -24.25 -19.30 4.31
C GLU A 867 -24.20 -18.55 2.96
N LYS A 868 -23.27 -17.61 2.77
CA LYS A 868 -23.18 -16.85 1.49
C LYS A 868 -22.56 -17.65 0.34
N ARG A 869 -21.82 -18.74 0.59
CA ARG A 869 -21.20 -19.53 -0.48
C ARG A 869 -22.23 -20.40 -1.20
N THR A 870 -23.11 -21.05 -0.43
CA THR A 870 -24.23 -21.85 -0.96
C THR A 870 -25.19 -21.00 -1.79
N ALA A 871 -25.46 -19.76 -1.38
CA ALA A 871 -26.30 -18.82 -2.13
C ALA A 871 -25.65 -18.36 -3.46
N ARG A 872 -24.34 -18.08 -3.46
CA ARG A 872 -23.59 -17.68 -4.66
C ARG A 872 -23.46 -18.82 -5.67
N ASP A 873 -23.11 -20.02 -5.20
CA ASP A 873 -22.82 -21.14 -6.10
C ASP A 873 -24.11 -21.71 -6.71
N ALA A 874 -25.26 -21.56 -6.03
CA ALA A 874 -26.60 -21.85 -6.56
C ALA A 874 -27.09 -20.82 -7.61
N ALA A 875 -26.51 -19.62 -7.67
CA ALA A 875 -26.90 -18.57 -8.62
C ALA A 875 -26.23 -18.71 -10.00
N ILE A 876 -25.23 -19.58 -10.16
CA ILE A 876 -24.55 -19.83 -11.43
C ILE A 876 -25.18 -21.05 -12.13
N PRO A 877 -25.83 -20.88 -13.30
CA PRO A 877 -26.37 -21.99 -14.07
C PRO A 877 -25.29 -23.02 -14.38
N GLU A 878 -25.58 -24.31 -14.19
CA GLU A 878 -24.59 -25.39 -14.28
C GLU A 878 -23.94 -25.49 -15.67
N GLN A 879 -24.68 -25.10 -16.71
CA GLN A 879 -24.25 -24.91 -18.10
C GLN A 879 -23.17 -23.84 -18.33
N TRP A 880 -22.95 -22.91 -17.39
CA TRP A 880 -21.93 -21.84 -17.48
C TRP A 880 -20.68 -22.15 -16.65
N ARG A 881 -20.62 -23.32 -16.00
CA ARG A 881 -19.45 -23.78 -15.25
C ARG A 881 -18.48 -24.48 -16.20
N LEU A 882 -17.33 -23.85 -16.44
CA LEU A 882 -16.23 -24.47 -17.20
C LEU A 882 -15.79 -25.77 -16.52
N LYS A 883 -15.77 -26.87 -17.29
CA LYS A 883 -15.28 -28.16 -16.80
C LYS A 883 -13.77 -28.25 -17.01
N SER A 884 -13.07 -28.81 -16.01
CA SER A 884 -11.64 -29.10 -16.09
C SER A 884 -11.31 -29.93 -17.34
N GLY A 885 -10.35 -29.46 -18.15
CA GLY A 885 -9.87 -30.15 -19.36
C GLY A 885 -10.60 -29.84 -20.68
N GLN A 886 -11.43 -28.80 -20.75
CA GLN A 886 -12.22 -28.48 -21.96
C GLN A 886 -11.56 -27.49 -22.95
N VAL A 887 -10.41 -26.91 -22.63
CA VAL A 887 -9.65 -25.97 -23.49
C VAL A 887 -8.16 -26.35 -23.43
N ASP A 888 -7.48 -26.26 -24.56
CA ASP A 888 -6.03 -26.49 -24.69
C ASP A 888 -5.23 -25.29 -24.17
N ASP A 889 -4.28 -25.53 -23.28
CA ASP A 889 -3.42 -24.51 -22.65
C ASP A 889 -2.63 -23.68 -23.69
N SER A 890 -2.37 -24.23 -24.89
CA SER A 890 -1.74 -23.50 -26.00
C SER A 890 -2.52 -22.24 -26.42
N ARG A 891 -3.86 -22.23 -26.22
CA ARG A 891 -4.75 -21.12 -26.54
C ARG A 891 -4.98 -20.14 -25.39
N LEU A 892 -4.42 -20.40 -24.21
CA LEU A 892 -4.47 -19.49 -23.06
C LEU A 892 -3.26 -18.54 -23.01
N ASN A 893 -2.21 -18.78 -23.82
CA ASN A 893 -1.05 -17.89 -23.91
C ASN A 893 -1.29 -16.74 -24.91
N VAL A 894 -1.66 -15.57 -24.39
CA VAL A 894 -1.92 -14.35 -25.17
C VAL A 894 -0.70 -13.42 -25.30
N MET A 895 0.49 -13.82 -24.83
CA MET A 895 1.68 -12.95 -24.77
C MET A 895 2.18 -12.46 -26.14
N HIS A 896 1.84 -13.16 -27.23
CA HIS A 896 2.25 -12.77 -28.58
C HIS A 896 1.25 -11.82 -29.27
N VAL A 897 0.04 -11.68 -28.72
CA VAL A 897 -1.02 -10.83 -29.29
C VAL A 897 -0.59 -9.37 -29.44
N PRO A 898 0.11 -8.71 -28.47
CA PRO A 898 0.56 -7.32 -28.60
C PRO A 898 1.47 -7.07 -29.82
N TYR A 899 2.32 -8.04 -30.17
CA TYR A 899 3.22 -7.96 -31.34
C TYR A 899 2.46 -8.06 -32.66
N GLU A 900 1.43 -8.91 -32.73
CA GLU A 900 0.67 -9.18 -33.95
C GLU A 900 -0.43 -8.14 -34.20
N CYS A 901 -1.03 -7.59 -33.15
CA CYS A 901 -2.16 -6.66 -33.26
C CYS A 901 -1.75 -5.20 -33.50
N GLY A 902 -0.48 -4.85 -33.31
CA GLY A 902 0.06 -3.50 -33.56
C GLY A 902 -0.51 -2.40 -32.64
N ILE A 903 -1.07 -2.79 -31.49
CA ILE A 903 -1.67 -1.86 -30.51
C ILE A 903 -0.62 -1.00 -29.81
N MET A 904 0.59 -1.51 -29.65
CA MET A 904 1.75 -0.80 -29.09
C MET A 904 2.81 -0.63 -30.17
N THR A 905 3.52 0.50 -30.16
CA THR A 905 4.68 0.72 -31.04
C THR A 905 5.78 -0.28 -30.71
N ARG A 906 6.73 -0.51 -31.63
CA ARG A 906 7.94 -1.31 -31.30
C ARG A 906 8.76 -0.72 -30.13
N ARG A 907 8.64 0.59 -29.89
CA ARG A 907 9.29 1.29 -28.78
C ARG A 907 8.54 1.09 -27.46
N GLU A 908 7.21 1.01 -27.52
CA GLU A 908 6.36 0.72 -26.35
C GLU A 908 6.41 -0.76 -25.96
N LEU A 909 6.42 -1.68 -26.93
CA LEU A 909 6.65 -3.11 -26.67
C LEU A 909 8.03 -3.35 -26.04
N ALA A 910 9.07 -2.65 -26.53
CA ALA A 910 10.38 -2.67 -25.91
C ALA A 910 10.36 -2.07 -24.49
N ILE A 911 9.52 -1.07 -24.21
CA ILE A 911 9.33 -0.54 -22.85
C ILE A 911 8.62 -1.56 -21.95
N THR A 912 7.53 -2.18 -22.39
CA THR A 912 6.76 -3.14 -21.55
C THR A 912 7.44 -4.49 -21.33
N GLU A 913 8.50 -4.80 -22.09
CA GLU A 913 9.27 -6.05 -21.97
C GLU A 913 10.68 -5.85 -21.42
N GLU A 914 11.11 -4.62 -21.20
CA GLU A 914 12.35 -4.31 -20.47
C GLU A 914 12.15 -4.37 -18.95
N ASP A 915 13.18 -4.84 -18.24
CA ASP A 915 13.27 -4.72 -16.78
C ASP A 915 13.06 -3.23 -16.39
N VAL A 916 12.18 -2.96 -15.44
CA VAL A 916 12.06 -1.73 -14.63
C VAL A 916 13.43 -1.15 -14.25
N THR A 917 14.44 -1.95 -13.88
CA THR A 917 15.80 -1.44 -13.63
C THR A 917 16.48 -0.89 -14.89
N THR A 918 16.28 -1.54 -16.04
CA THR A 918 16.74 -1.01 -17.34
C THR A 918 15.96 0.25 -17.73
N LEU A 919 14.65 0.29 -17.49
CA LEU A 919 13.78 1.44 -17.74
C LEU A 919 14.16 2.65 -16.87
N VAL A 920 14.25 2.46 -15.54
CA VAL A 920 14.70 3.48 -14.58
C VAL A 920 16.09 3.99 -14.98
N GLN A 921 16.99 3.11 -15.42
CA GLN A 921 18.31 3.54 -15.84
C GLN A 921 18.33 4.29 -17.17
N LYS A 922 17.48 3.92 -18.14
CA LYS A 922 17.28 4.69 -19.36
C LYS A 922 16.59 6.03 -19.09
N VAL A 923 15.79 6.14 -18.03
CA VAL A 923 15.24 7.42 -17.54
C VAL A 923 16.34 8.29 -16.91
N LEU A 924 17.19 7.72 -16.05
CA LEU A 924 18.36 8.39 -15.49
C LEU A 924 19.35 8.85 -16.58
N GLU A 925 19.53 8.04 -17.63
CA GLU A 925 20.36 8.35 -18.80
C GLU A 925 19.64 9.25 -19.84
N ARG A 926 18.40 9.69 -19.57
CA ARG A 926 17.54 10.51 -20.45
C ARG A 926 17.31 9.93 -21.86
N GLN A 927 17.39 8.60 -22.00
CA GLN A 927 17.01 7.89 -23.23
C GLN A 927 15.50 7.69 -23.31
N TYR A 928 14.86 7.45 -22.17
CA TYR A 928 13.41 7.52 -21.96
C TYR A 928 13.09 8.63 -20.94
N SER A 929 11.85 9.09 -20.92
CA SER A 929 11.34 10.01 -19.90
C SER A 929 10.70 9.23 -18.75
N SER A 930 10.71 9.82 -17.55
CA SER A 930 9.97 9.29 -16.39
C SER A 930 8.47 9.14 -16.68
N TYR A 931 7.96 9.97 -17.59
CA TYR A 931 6.60 9.93 -18.11
C TYR A 931 6.35 8.75 -19.08
N GLU A 932 7.25 8.42 -20.00
CA GLU A 932 7.15 7.20 -20.82
C GLU A 932 7.08 5.95 -19.92
N VAL A 933 8.01 5.80 -18.98
CA VAL A 933 8.14 4.57 -18.16
C VAL A 933 7.01 4.38 -17.15
N ARG A 934 6.46 5.45 -16.57
CA ARG A 934 5.42 5.35 -15.53
C ARG A 934 4.03 5.01 -16.08
N HIS A 935 3.89 4.88 -17.40
CA HIS A 935 2.59 4.95 -18.03
C HIS A 935 2.19 3.69 -18.80
N TYR A 936 3.14 2.94 -19.38
CA TYR A 936 2.93 1.58 -19.91
C TYR A 936 3.24 0.53 -18.84
#